data_AF-A0AAV2RJK9-F1
#
_entry.id   AF-A0AAV2RJK9-F1
#
_cell.length_a   1.000
_cell.length_b   1.000
_cell.length_c   1.000
_cell.angle_alpha   90.00
_cell.angle_beta   90.00
_cell.angle_gamma   90.00
#
_symmetry.space_group_name_H-M   'P 1'
#
loop_
_entity.id
_entity.type
_entity.pdbx_description
1 polymer ?
#
loop_
_entity_poly.entity_id
_entity_poly.type
_entity_poly.pdbx_seq_one_letter_code
_entity_poly.pdbx_strand_id
1 'polypeptide(L)'
;MLTVMSCHVMVIRAYMCSYILQSCHGSSLCPHPAVPINTRVDVTERSPGSVATYTCDPGYTLFGDAEAVCGANGKWTGKLPLCASNVAWKKPVNQSSTARGGKGENANDGDRTTAHDGDRCTETQVESSPWWMVDLLQEYEVTTVRVTTRGCCGDHPLEGLEIRMGDSRKIQRNRLCAWYPGVIEAGTTKDLTCASPMKGRYVFIQMQGIKGSMSLCEVEVFSTQEFSKDRCSAKTELSQLGIFNKTCYEFQTKSGGTFANARKHCQSRGGDLVHGIGDGTHAFLASELTRFKKDMTTQLVWIGAEREPTFVSRTWHWVDATEVEETSWGPKQPNNYNGKQDCVVLDGGSSWLWNDVGCDLNYLHWVCQFKPTICGSPDRKENTTVSSKNFSRDSVISYECPEGHRVLGDTNRTCLNTGFWNGTAPTCKYVDCSAPPEVEHSTVVLVDGRTTHGAKAVYQCAENYTTLGEDTSVCGDEGNWSEPATCLYSWCSEIEAPNHGGIQMSGRRSGDTASFTCEAGYKLIGHKTISCALGGTWSGEAPQCRFIECGLPENLRDGQMILVNQTTYLNSIVKYECGEDFWIDGPEERICMEDGHWSSVSPICMKITCDSPELPEGGYVTGYNFDVHSEVQYHCSDGHYLEGDNIRVCTRDRVWTGDSPSCIFVDCDAVPSVPFGDVYYLNETTTLGSVIEITCNKNHRLVGDFHRVCLKTREWSGSQPECEEIRCGALEHPIGAKHSIAGNDGRISAALARRRGQPVPKYDPNTFKVGSVITYRCDRGHVVEGTAQRTCTPKGTWNNEAPSCKYVECPKPESIKDGIYRLLSNETQYGSQVAYECMQNWKLKGHIRRYCQANETWSGKTPVSIEVLCPDVSNSLTEALLVDLSDQRVGSFATYSCELGRKVVGEPSRECLVHGHWGGSEPRCEWVECPQPDEIENGRTLRLNSSLLYGSIVEYHCFPKYRLRGSFTRSCTADGTWSDKVPQCTLDDGDSGIFVDNTLDGTANAAKGVSPASQEEASNTGLIVGLIIGLIAVIVVAVALVFFRTKRQQKMIEDPRAHPPTPIKPREGHRNEAVSYGDLNDPTTGNNIYENIKEDVEPTYNDPYANHTYSNGNGNDSTYSNNSFTEDYSNSGDESTATVRGGGAPQHIMQRPRMPPPQPPTLPGMNPHSPANRTESGAVVTINGVIIVLHAT
;
A
#
# COMPACT_ATOMS: atom_id res chain seq x y z
N MET A 1 67.56 -42.68 23.66
CA MET A 1 66.75 -42.07 24.73
C MET A 1 66.16 -40.75 24.22
N LEU A 2 65.07 -40.79 23.45
CA LEU A 2 64.52 -39.60 22.78
C LEU A 2 63.00 -39.72 22.54
N THR A 3 62.31 -40.40 23.47
CA THR A 3 60.94 -40.91 23.29
C THR A 3 60.07 -40.78 24.56
N VAL A 4 60.31 -39.77 25.40
CA VAL A 4 59.52 -39.52 26.64
C VAL A 4 59.06 -38.06 26.82
N MET A 5 59.66 -37.06 26.14
CA MET A 5 59.33 -35.63 26.37
C MET A 5 58.28 -35.01 25.43
N SER A 6 57.65 -35.76 24.51
CA SER A 6 56.65 -35.20 23.58
C SER A 6 55.18 -35.42 23.99
N CYS A 7 54.87 -36.30 24.96
CA CYS A 7 53.47 -36.59 25.31
C CYS A 7 52.83 -35.63 26.33
N HIS A 8 53.60 -34.97 27.20
CA HIS A 8 53.01 -34.09 28.23
C HIS A 8 52.65 -32.68 27.76
N VAL A 9 53.18 -32.21 26.62
CA VAL A 9 52.86 -30.87 26.10
C VAL A 9 51.56 -30.84 25.26
N MET A 10 51.18 -31.95 24.63
CA MET A 10 49.93 -32.01 23.84
C MET A 10 48.67 -32.13 24.69
N VAL A 11 48.70 -32.83 25.83
CA VAL A 11 47.50 -32.99 26.69
C VAL A 11 47.11 -31.67 27.36
N ILE A 12 48.09 -30.85 27.80
CA ILE A 12 47.82 -29.56 28.45
C ILE A 12 47.26 -28.53 27.47
N ARG A 13 47.66 -28.57 26.18
CA ARG A 13 47.07 -27.71 25.14
C ARG A 13 45.64 -28.12 24.77
N ALA A 14 45.27 -29.40 24.87
CA ALA A 14 43.89 -29.84 24.68
C ALA A 14 42.98 -29.37 25.84
N TYR A 15 43.40 -29.59 27.10
CA TYR A 15 42.63 -29.20 28.28
C TYR A 15 42.50 -27.66 28.46
N MET A 16 43.53 -26.89 28.10
CA MET A 16 43.41 -25.42 28.10
C MET A 16 42.49 -24.90 26.98
N CYS A 17 42.35 -25.62 25.86
CA CYS A 17 41.43 -25.22 24.80
C CYS A 17 39.97 -25.50 25.18
N SER A 18 39.68 -26.61 25.86
CA SER A 18 38.34 -26.88 26.39
C SER A 18 37.96 -26.03 27.61
N TYR A 19 38.92 -25.53 28.40
CA TYR A 19 38.62 -24.56 29.47
C TYR A 19 38.51 -23.10 28.99
N ILE A 20 39.20 -22.71 27.91
CA ILE A 20 39.10 -21.35 27.33
C ILE A 20 37.91 -21.22 26.37
N LEU A 21 37.40 -22.32 25.80
CA LEU A 21 36.08 -22.33 25.13
C LEU A 21 34.90 -22.20 26.10
N GLN A 22 35.13 -22.31 27.42
CA GLN A 22 34.10 -22.16 28.46
C GLN A 22 34.00 -20.71 29.00
N SER A 23 34.83 -19.76 28.55
CA SER A 23 34.85 -18.37 29.03
C SER A 23 34.49 -17.32 27.97
N CYS A 24 33.92 -17.73 26.83
CA CYS A 24 33.31 -16.84 25.83
C CYS A 24 31.83 -17.13 25.55
N HIS A 25 31.13 -17.82 26.46
CA HIS A 25 29.68 -17.65 26.59
C HIS A 25 29.40 -16.45 27.49
N GLY A 26 29.67 -15.24 26.98
CA GLY A 26 28.92 -14.09 27.44
C GLY A 26 27.46 -14.37 27.14
N SER A 27 26.61 -14.42 28.16
CA SER A 27 25.17 -14.58 27.99
C SER A 27 24.66 -13.42 27.15
N SER A 28 24.45 -13.67 25.85
CA SER A 28 24.00 -12.64 24.92
C SER A 28 22.62 -12.18 25.37
N LEU A 29 22.57 -10.98 25.95
CA LEU A 29 21.30 -10.38 26.33
C LEU A 29 20.44 -10.28 25.06
N CYS A 30 19.16 -10.60 25.18
CA CYS A 30 18.25 -10.45 24.07
C CYS A 30 18.23 -8.98 23.60
N PRO A 31 18.03 -8.74 22.28
CA PRO A 31 17.81 -7.40 21.77
C PRO A 31 16.58 -6.76 22.44
N HIS A 32 16.41 -5.44 22.34
CA HIS A 32 15.10 -4.87 22.65
C HIS A 32 14.05 -5.52 21.72
N PRO A 33 12.96 -6.10 22.25
CA PRO A 33 12.01 -6.86 21.44
C PRO A 33 11.36 -5.97 20.39
N ALA A 34 11.12 -6.54 19.20
CA ALA A 34 10.28 -5.89 18.20
C ALA A 34 8.85 -5.74 18.73
N VAL A 35 8.19 -4.64 18.39
CA VAL A 35 6.85 -4.31 18.88
C VAL A 35 5.93 -4.08 17.68
N PRO A 36 4.79 -4.77 17.55
CA PRO A 36 3.80 -4.49 16.52
C PRO A 36 3.14 -3.11 16.69
N ILE A 37 2.45 -2.64 15.65
CA ILE A 37 1.67 -1.41 15.72
C ILE A 37 0.49 -1.58 16.69
N ASN A 38 0.17 -0.53 17.45
CA ASN A 38 -0.87 -0.52 18.48
C ASN A 38 -0.59 -1.49 19.66
N THR A 39 0.67 -1.88 19.84
CA THR A 39 1.14 -2.77 20.92
C THR A 39 2.14 -2.04 21.81
N ARG A 40 2.14 -2.40 23.10
CA ARG A 40 3.12 -2.01 24.11
C ARG A 40 3.78 -3.28 24.61
N VAL A 41 5.06 -3.20 24.94
CA VAL A 41 5.81 -4.29 25.56
C VAL A 41 6.33 -3.80 26.90
N ASP A 42 6.18 -4.62 27.93
CA ASP A 42 6.86 -4.46 29.21
C ASP A 42 7.95 -5.52 29.33
N VAL A 43 9.16 -5.08 29.68
CA VAL A 43 10.37 -5.91 29.77
C VAL A 43 11.41 -5.18 30.61
N THR A 44 11.66 -5.69 31.81
CA THR A 44 12.59 -5.09 32.79
C THR A 44 14.03 -5.56 32.60
N GLU A 45 14.21 -6.84 32.28
CA GLU A 45 15.50 -7.46 32.00
C GLU A 45 15.53 -8.12 30.62
N ARG A 46 16.75 -8.34 30.09
CA ARG A 46 16.98 -9.01 28.80
C ARG A 46 17.95 -10.19 28.93
N SER A 47 18.09 -10.72 30.15
CA SER A 47 18.86 -11.92 30.46
C SER A 47 18.13 -13.18 29.95
N PRO A 48 18.84 -14.27 29.61
CA PRO A 48 18.18 -15.55 29.29
C PRO A 48 17.22 -15.99 30.41
N GLY A 49 15.97 -16.28 30.04
CA GLY A 49 14.86 -16.53 30.98
C GLY A 49 13.95 -15.33 31.24
N SER A 50 14.35 -14.11 30.87
CA SER A 50 13.49 -12.91 30.94
C SER A 50 12.24 -13.06 30.07
N VAL A 51 11.11 -12.50 30.52
CA VAL A 51 9.84 -12.49 29.78
C VAL A 51 9.51 -11.06 29.34
N ALA A 52 9.11 -10.91 28.08
CA ALA A 52 8.56 -9.69 27.52
C ALA A 52 7.05 -9.86 27.31
N THR A 53 6.25 -9.04 27.99
CA THR A 53 4.78 -9.13 27.97
C THR A 53 4.20 -8.07 27.04
N TYR A 54 3.44 -8.51 26.04
CA TYR A 54 2.78 -7.65 25.05
C TYR A 54 1.35 -7.32 25.47
N THR A 55 0.99 -6.05 25.40
CA THR A 55 -0.35 -5.54 25.68
C THR A 55 -0.82 -4.65 24.53
N CYS A 56 -2.09 -4.74 24.14
CA CYS A 56 -2.63 -3.87 23.10
C CYS A 56 -3.04 -2.51 23.66
N ASP A 57 -3.06 -1.49 22.80
CA ASP A 57 -3.73 -0.22 23.08
C ASP A 57 -5.24 -0.43 23.38
N PRO A 58 -5.88 0.49 24.12
CA PRO A 58 -7.32 0.45 24.37
C PRO A 58 -8.16 0.25 23.10
N GLY A 59 -9.11 -0.68 23.17
CA GLY A 59 -10.00 -1.04 22.06
C GLY A 59 -9.41 -1.95 20.98
N TYR A 60 -8.15 -2.38 21.12
CA TYR A 60 -7.56 -3.42 20.28
C TYR A 60 -7.56 -4.77 21.00
N THR A 61 -7.81 -5.84 20.25
CA THR A 61 -7.72 -7.23 20.71
C THR A 61 -6.36 -7.82 20.34
N LEU A 62 -5.75 -8.53 21.29
CA LEU A 62 -4.51 -9.29 21.09
C LEU A 62 -4.80 -10.66 20.47
N PHE A 63 -4.05 -11.01 19.44
CA PHE A 63 -4.03 -12.34 18.81
C PHE A 63 -2.61 -12.89 18.76
N GLY A 64 -2.43 -14.17 19.07
CA GLY A 64 -1.11 -14.80 19.20
C GLY A 64 -0.61 -14.81 20.64
N ASP A 65 0.68 -15.09 20.82
CA ASP A 65 1.29 -15.24 22.14
C ASP A 65 1.46 -13.87 22.81
N ALA A 66 0.89 -13.70 24.01
CA ALA A 66 1.00 -12.45 24.78
C ALA A 66 2.38 -12.28 25.46
N GLU A 67 3.20 -13.33 25.49
CA GLU A 67 4.50 -13.36 26.14
C GLU A 67 5.56 -13.95 25.21
N ALA A 68 6.75 -13.36 25.19
CA ALA A 68 7.94 -13.94 24.57
C ALA A 68 9.04 -14.12 25.62
N VAL A 69 9.77 -15.23 25.55
CA VAL A 69 10.84 -15.56 26.51
C VAL A 69 12.19 -15.37 25.85
N CYS A 70 13.15 -14.78 26.56
CA CYS A 70 14.52 -14.65 26.09
C CYS A 70 15.24 -16.01 26.19
N GLY A 71 15.58 -16.59 25.04
CA GLY A 71 16.31 -17.86 24.98
C GLY A 71 17.80 -17.73 25.34
N ALA A 72 18.44 -18.84 25.70
CA ALA A 72 19.88 -18.92 25.97
C ALA A 72 20.78 -18.57 24.76
N ASN A 73 20.19 -18.44 23.58
CA ASN A 73 20.82 -17.97 22.33
C ASN A 73 20.69 -16.45 22.11
N GLY A 74 20.17 -15.69 23.08
CA GLY A 74 19.95 -14.25 22.97
C GLY A 74 18.86 -13.85 21.98
N LYS A 75 17.86 -14.71 21.75
CA LYS A 75 16.70 -14.42 20.90
C LYS A 75 15.39 -14.63 21.63
N TRP A 76 14.41 -13.79 21.32
CA TRP A 76 13.03 -13.95 21.79
C TRP A 76 12.36 -15.16 21.12
N THR A 77 11.58 -15.91 21.89
CA THR A 77 10.77 -17.02 21.39
C THR A 77 9.43 -16.55 20.80
N GLY A 78 8.77 -17.44 20.06
CA GLY A 78 7.41 -17.21 19.55
C GLY A 78 7.35 -16.41 18.25
N LYS A 79 6.13 -16.05 17.86
CA LYS A 79 5.86 -15.05 16.81
C LYS A 79 5.31 -13.80 17.48
N LEU A 80 5.59 -12.62 16.91
CA LEU A 80 5.01 -11.39 17.41
C LEU A 80 3.47 -11.46 17.37
N PRO A 81 2.78 -11.00 18.42
CA PRO A 81 1.32 -10.93 18.43
C PRO A 81 0.80 -9.84 17.47
N LEU A 82 -0.52 -9.81 17.31
CA LEU A 82 -1.23 -8.84 16.49
C LEU A 82 -2.27 -8.10 17.35
N CYS A 83 -2.24 -6.77 17.32
CA CYS A 83 -3.27 -5.93 17.93
C CYS A 83 -4.18 -5.34 16.83
N ALA A 84 -5.43 -5.83 16.77
CA ALA A 84 -6.41 -5.47 15.73
C ALA A 84 -7.74 -4.98 16.31
N SER A 85 -8.45 -4.13 15.55
CA SER A 85 -9.74 -3.51 15.92
C SER A 85 -10.91 -4.20 15.20
N ASN A 86 -12.11 -4.21 15.81
CA ASN A 86 -13.31 -4.80 15.21
C ASN A 86 -13.93 -3.83 14.18
N VAL A 87 -13.78 -4.13 12.88
CA VAL A 87 -14.30 -3.32 11.77
C VAL A 87 -15.76 -3.67 11.39
N ALA A 88 -16.29 -4.81 11.82
CA ALA A 88 -17.69 -5.18 11.60
C ALA A 88 -18.67 -4.48 12.56
N TRP A 89 -18.18 -3.88 13.64
CA TRP A 89 -18.98 -3.16 14.65
C TRP A 89 -20.05 -2.27 14.02
N LYS A 90 -21.32 -2.58 14.31
CA LYS A 90 -22.55 -1.90 13.88
C LYS A 90 -22.70 -1.64 12.37
N LYS A 91 -21.85 -2.21 11.52
CA LYS A 91 -21.96 -2.11 10.06
C LYS A 91 -23.24 -2.79 9.55
N PRO A 92 -23.71 -2.47 8.32
CA PRO A 92 -24.86 -3.12 7.72
C PRO A 92 -24.66 -4.63 7.59
N VAL A 93 -25.72 -5.39 7.84
CA VAL A 93 -25.72 -6.85 7.86
C VAL A 93 -26.94 -7.40 7.15
N ASN A 94 -26.86 -8.66 6.74
CA ASN A 94 -27.97 -9.40 6.17
C ASN A 94 -27.85 -10.88 6.55
N GLN A 95 -28.95 -11.62 6.54
CA GLN A 95 -28.97 -13.05 6.84
C GLN A 95 -29.98 -13.79 5.95
N SER A 96 -29.81 -15.10 5.80
CA SER A 96 -30.62 -15.95 4.91
C SER A 96 -32.12 -15.87 5.19
N SER A 97 -32.49 -15.85 6.47
CA SER A 97 -33.86 -15.66 6.95
C SER A 97 -33.84 -15.17 8.39
N THR A 98 -34.99 -14.73 8.92
CA THR A 98 -35.14 -14.29 10.32
C THR A 98 -36.23 -15.09 11.02
N ALA A 99 -35.98 -15.48 12.26
CA ALA A 99 -36.89 -16.17 13.15
C ALA A 99 -36.88 -15.56 14.57
N ARG A 100 -37.99 -15.72 15.30
CA ARG A 100 -38.11 -15.45 16.75
C ARG A 100 -37.61 -14.10 17.29
N GLY A 101 -37.45 -13.08 16.45
CA GLY A 101 -36.90 -11.76 16.83
C GLY A 101 -35.39 -11.59 16.62
N GLY A 102 -34.67 -12.67 16.33
CA GLY A 102 -33.22 -12.67 16.12
C GLY A 102 -32.78 -12.07 14.79
N LYS A 103 -32.83 -10.74 14.68
CA LYS A 103 -32.39 -10.01 13.49
C LYS A 103 -30.86 -10.07 13.32
N GLY A 104 -30.38 -9.86 12.10
CA GLY A 104 -28.96 -9.94 11.76
C GLY A 104 -28.09 -8.94 12.52
N GLU A 105 -28.65 -7.76 12.84
CA GLU A 105 -27.98 -6.64 13.52
C GLU A 105 -27.50 -6.97 14.93
N ASN A 106 -28.06 -8.01 15.54
CA ASN A 106 -27.73 -8.47 16.89
C ASN A 106 -26.30 -9.05 16.95
N ALA A 107 -25.82 -9.70 15.88
CA ALA A 107 -24.47 -10.28 15.86
C ALA A 107 -23.35 -9.26 15.60
N ASN A 108 -23.62 -7.96 15.61
CA ASN A 108 -22.56 -6.95 15.57
C ASN A 108 -22.96 -5.66 16.30
N ASP A 109 -23.82 -5.78 17.32
CA ASP A 109 -24.20 -4.64 18.17
C ASP A 109 -23.24 -4.43 19.36
N GLY A 110 -22.43 -5.45 19.69
CA GLY A 110 -21.45 -5.45 20.77
C GLY A 110 -21.85 -6.20 22.04
N ASP A 111 -23.08 -6.71 22.14
CA ASP A 111 -23.50 -7.52 23.29
C ASP A 111 -22.98 -8.96 23.17
N ARG A 112 -21.80 -9.20 23.75
CA ARG A 112 -21.16 -10.53 23.83
C ARG A 112 -21.88 -11.53 24.75
N THR A 113 -23.11 -11.23 25.18
CA THR A 113 -23.95 -12.18 25.92
C THR A 113 -24.12 -13.49 25.15
N THR A 114 -24.20 -14.59 25.88
CA THR A 114 -24.56 -15.89 25.33
C THR A 114 -26.02 -16.26 25.64
N ALA A 115 -26.73 -15.40 26.38
CA ALA A 115 -28.14 -15.60 26.73
C ALA A 115 -29.06 -15.27 25.55
N HIS A 116 -29.92 -16.22 25.18
CA HIS A 116 -30.98 -15.98 24.19
C HIS A 116 -32.27 -15.53 24.88
N ASP A 117 -32.45 -14.22 24.94
CA ASP A 117 -33.70 -13.56 25.33
C ASP A 117 -34.38 -12.91 24.12
N GLY A 118 -34.79 -13.70 23.11
CA GLY A 118 -35.69 -13.29 22.00
C GLY A 118 -35.21 -12.23 20.99
N ASP A 119 -34.35 -11.30 21.40
CA ASP A 119 -33.92 -10.11 20.64
C ASP A 119 -32.41 -9.85 20.78
N ARG A 120 -31.65 -10.71 21.49
CA ARG A 120 -30.21 -10.49 21.79
C ARG A 120 -29.21 -11.18 20.86
N CYS A 121 -29.56 -12.33 20.29
CA CYS A 121 -28.72 -13.03 19.31
C CYS A 121 -29.43 -13.04 17.95
N THR A 122 -28.70 -13.25 16.86
CA THR A 122 -29.32 -13.54 15.55
C THR A 122 -30.00 -14.89 15.60
N GLU A 123 -31.01 -15.09 14.76
CA GLU A 123 -31.64 -16.39 14.60
C GLU A 123 -32.30 -16.52 13.22
N THR A 124 -31.82 -17.48 12.42
CA THR A 124 -32.44 -17.85 11.15
C THR A 124 -33.56 -18.88 11.35
N GLN A 125 -34.38 -19.08 10.33
CA GLN A 125 -35.28 -20.23 10.25
C GLN A 125 -34.46 -21.52 10.07
N VAL A 126 -35.10 -22.68 10.27
CA VAL A 126 -34.48 -23.99 10.02
C VAL A 126 -34.46 -24.25 8.51
N GLU A 127 -33.32 -23.96 7.89
CA GLU A 127 -33.13 -23.96 6.44
C GLU A 127 -31.84 -24.71 6.02
N SER A 128 -31.65 -24.88 4.71
CA SER A 128 -30.47 -25.56 4.17
C SER A 128 -29.34 -24.57 3.94
N SER A 129 -28.22 -24.77 4.64
CA SER A 129 -27.04 -23.90 4.63
C SER A 129 -27.31 -22.42 4.97
N PRO A 130 -27.91 -22.15 6.15
CA PRO A 130 -28.15 -20.78 6.61
C PRO A 130 -26.85 -19.96 6.65
N TRP A 131 -26.98 -18.66 6.42
CA TRP A 131 -25.84 -17.75 6.36
C TRP A 131 -26.16 -16.38 6.97
N TRP A 132 -25.11 -15.74 7.47
CA TRP A 132 -25.09 -14.36 7.92
C TRP A 132 -23.95 -13.62 7.21
N MET A 133 -24.13 -12.33 6.96
CA MET A 133 -23.18 -11.48 6.25
C MET A 133 -23.12 -10.07 6.84
N VAL A 134 -21.90 -9.51 6.88
CA VAL A 134 -21.66 -8.08 7.11
C VAL A 134 -21.06 -7.44 5.85
N ASP A 135 -21.57 -6.25 5.51
CA ASP A 135 -20.97 -5.33 4.55
C ASP A 135 -20.09 -4.34 5.32
N LEU A 136 -18.77 -4.47 5.23
CA LEU A 136 -17.82 -3.59 5.91
C LEU A 136 -17.76 -2.18 5.30
N LEU A 137 -18.55 -1.91 4.25
CA LEU A 137 -18.69 -0.67 3.47
C LEU A 137 -17.47 -0.25 2.66
N GLN A 138 -16.28 -0.70 3.03
CA GLN A 138 -15.04 -0.61 2.26
C GLN A 138 -14.26 -1.92 2.33
N GLU A 139 -13.24 -2.08 1.48
CA GLU A 139 -12.33 -3.22 1.56
C GLU A 139 -11.41 -3.08 2.78
N TYR A 140 -11.35 -4.13 3.62
CA TYR A 140 -10.37 -4.25 4.69
C TYR A 140 -9.54 -5.53 4.53
N GLU A 141 -8.29 -5.46 4.97
CA GLU A 141 -7.46 -6.64 5.19
C GLU A 141 -7.77 -7.25 6.55
N VAL A 142 -8.46 -8.40 6.53
CA VAL A 142 -8.91 -9.13 7.71
C VAL A 142 -8.00 -10.33 7.97
N THR A 143 -7.67 -10.54 9.24
CA THR A 143 -6.84 -11.66 9.71
C THR A 143 -7.65 -12.70 10.46
N THR A 144 -8.63 -12.27 11.25
CA THR A 144 -9.39 -13.12 12.17
C THR A 144 -10.85 -12.70 12.18
N VAL A 145 -11.75 -13.68 12.16
CA VAL A 145 -13.16 -13.49 12.50
C VAL A 145 -13.42 -14.25 13.80
N ARG A 146 -14.04 -13.59 14.78
CA ARG A 146 -14.44 -14.18 16.05
C ARG A 146 -15.95 -14.34 16.06
N VAL A 147 -16.42 -15.49 16.54
CA VAL A 147 -17.84 -15.83 16.61
C VAL A 147 -18.18 -16.25 18.04
N THR A 148 -19.16 -15.59 18.65
CA THR A 148 -19.73 -15.95 19.96
C THR A 148 -21.06 -16.67 19.76
N THR A 149 -21.19 -17.85 20.34
CA THR A 149 -22.34 -18.75 20.16
C THR A 149 -23.36 -18.60 21.28
N ARG A 150 -24.61 -18.94 20.98
CA ARG A 150 -25.70 -19.06 21.96
C ARG A 150 -25.38 -20.11 23.03
N GLY A 151 -25.62 -19.78 24.31
CA GLY A 151 -25.29 -20.58 25.49
C GLY A 151 -26.30 -21.63 25.94
N CYS A 152 -27.46 -21.74 25.30
CA CYS A 152 -28.55 -22.59 25.77
C CYS A 152 -29.23 -23.42 24.67
N CYS A 153 -29.93 -24.47 25.12
CA CYS A 153 -30.88 -25.31 24.39
C CYS A 153 -30.34 -26.38 23.43
N GLY A 154 -29.13 -26.27 22.88
CA GLY A 154 -28.41 -27.41 22.24
C GLY A 154 -29.01 -28.05 20.98
N ASP A 155 -30.27 -27.77 20.61
CA ASP A 155 -31.00 -28.44 19.52
C ASP A 155 -30.41 -28.17 18.12
N HIS A 156 -29.69 -27.06 17.95
CA HIS A 156 -29.10 -26.61 16.68
C HIS A 156 -27.67 -26.10 16.89
N PRO A 157 -26.67 -26.98 17.06
CA PRO A 157 -25.28 -26.58 17.19
C PRO A 157 -24.76 -25.90 15.91
N LEU A 158 -23.87 -24.91 16.06
CA LEU A 158 -23.14 -24.33 14.93
C LEU A 158 -22.07 -25.31 14.48
N GLU A 159 -22.31 -25.99 13.36
CA GLU A 159 -21.41 -26.97 12.75
C GLU A 159 -21.07 -26.56 11.31
N GLY A 160 -19.89 -26.98 10.84
CA GLY A 160 -19.52 -26.88 9.42
C GLY A 160 -19.41 -25.43 8.91
N LEU A 161 -18.95 -24.50 9.75
CA LEU A 161 -18.86 -23.09 9.41
C LEU A 161 -17.78 -22.83 8.34
N GLU A 162 -18.19 -22.28 7.19
CA GLU A 162 -17.33 -21.64 6.22
C GLU A 162 -17.37 -20.12 6.41
N ILE A 163 -16.20 -19.49 6.54
CA ILE A 163 -16.04 -18.03 6.46
C ILE A 163 -15.54 -17.67 5.07
N ARG A 164 -16.32 -16.86 4.35
CA ARG A 164 -16.00 -16.42 2.98
C ARG A 164 -15.90 -14.91 2.90
N MET A 165 -14.91 -14.42 2.16
CA MET A 165 -14.59 -13.01 2.06
C MET A 165 -14.27 -12.59 0.63
N GLY A 166 -14.73 -11.39 0.26
CA GLY A 166 -14.49 -10.76 -1.03
C GLY A 166 -15.47 -9.63 -1.30
N ASP A 167 -15.54 -9.17 -2.55
CA ASP A 167 -16.20 -7.90 -2.91
C ASP A 167 -17.56 -8.11 -3.58
N SER A 168 -18.08 -9.35 -3.51
CA SER A 168 -19.35 -9.76 -4.08
C SER A 168 -20.39 -10.02 -2.99
N ARG A 169 -21.61 -9.46 -3.17
CA ARG A 169 -22.80 -9.82 -2.38
C ARG A 169 -23.28 -11.27 -2.58
N LYS A 170 -22.72 -12.01 -3.53
CA LYS A 170 -22.99 -13.44 -3.77
C LYS A 170 -21.89 -14.30 -3.13
N ILE A 171 -22.24 -15.06 -2.10
CA ILE A 171 -21.33 -15.88 -1.27
C ILE A 171 -20.38 -16.78 -2.06
N GLN A 172 -20.86 -17.44 -3.12
CA GLN A 172 -20.05 -18.40 -3.91
C GLN A 172 -18.98 -17.74 -4.79
N ARG A 173 -19.03 -16.41 -5.01
CA ARG A 173 -17.96 -15.66 -5.68
C ARG A 173 -16.83 -15.25 -4.72
N ASN A 174 -17.05 -15.35 -3.41
CA ASN A 174 -16.10 -14.96 -2.39
C ASN A 174 -15.19 -16.12 -2.00
N ARG A 175 -13.92 -15.80 -1.71
CA ARG A 175 -12.88 -16.76 -1.38
C ARG A 175 -13.06 -17.26 0.04
N LEU A 176 -12.77 -18.53 0.28
CA LEU A 176 -12.74 -19.10 1.63
C LEU A 176 -11.56 -18.50 2.42
N CYS A 177 -11.84 -17.88 3.56
CA CYS A 177 -10.84 -17.36 4.51
C CYS A 177 -10.47 -18.44 5.53
N ALA A 178 -11.49 -18.98 6.20
CA ALA A 178 -11.38 -19.98 7.25
C ALA A 178 -12.54 -20.97 7.14
N TRP A 179 -12.34 -22.18 7.67
CA TRP A 179 -13.35 -23.23 7.70
C TRP A 179 -13.19 -24.08 8.94
N TYR A 180 -14.30 -24.38 9.59
CA TYR A 180 -14.36 -25.16 10.82
C TYR A 180 -15.36 -26.32 10.64
N PRO A 181 -14.88 -27.56 10.43
CA PRO A 181 -15.75 -28.72 10.19
C PRO A 181 -16.54 -29.20 11.41
N GLY A 182 -16.11 -28.86 12.63
CA GLY A 182 -16.71 -29.39 13.84
C GLY A 182 -17.90 -28.57 14.33
N VAL A 183 -18.48 -29.02 15.44
CA VAL A 183 -19.40 -28.24 16.28
C VAL A 183 -18.60 -27.21 17.09
N ILE A 184 -19.12 -25.98 17.18
CA ILE A 184 -18.70 -25.00 18.19
C ILE A 184 -19.65 -25.16 19.39
N GLU A 185 -19.08 -25.35 20.57
CA GLU A 185 -19.84 -25.52 21.82
C GLU A 185 -20.74 -24.32 22.11
N ALA A 186 -21.90 -24.58 22.73
CA ALA A 186 -22.85 -23.56 23.13
C ALA A 186 -22.24 -22.61 24.18
N GLY A 187 -22.38 -21.31 23.96
CA GLY A 187 -21.94 -20.28 24.90
C GLY A 187 -20.45 -20.01 24.88
N THR A 188 -19.76 -20.44 23.81
CA THR A 188 -18.33 -20.23 23.64
C THR A 188 -18.04 -19.14 22.61
N THR A 189 -16.85 -18.55 22.71
CA THR A 189 -16.34 -17.61 21.71
C THR A 189 -15.16 -18.27 20.99
N LYS A 190 -15.21 -18.29 19.66
CA LYS A 190 -14.23 -18.98 18.81
C LYS A 190 -13.57 -18.04 17.82
N ASP A 191 -12.24 -18.04 17.83
CA ASP A 191 -11.42 -17.31 16.87
C ASP A 191 -11.14 -18.19 15.65
N LEU A 192 -11.49 -17.68 14.48
CA LEU A 192 -11.37 -18.33 13.19
C LEU A 192 -10.45 -17.48 12.29
N THR A 193 -9.15 -17.76 12.39
CA THR A 193 -8.10 -17.06 11.67
C THR A 193 -8.07 -17.48 10.20
N CYS A 194 -7.99 -16.51 9.27
CA CYS A 194 -7.82 -16.80 7.85
C CYS A 194 -6.45 -17.45 7.58
N ALA A 195 -6.36 -18.31 6.56
CA ALA A 195 -5.10 -18.98 6.20
C ALA A 195 -3.96 -18.00 5.80
N SER A 196 -4.33 -16.81 5.35
CA SER A 196 -3.48 -15.62 5.18
C SER A 196 -4.34 -14.39 5.43
N PRO A 197 -3.78 -13.20 5.70
CA PRO A 197 -4.53 -11.95 5.62
C PRO A 197 -5.26 -11.86 4.27
N MET A 198 -6.54 -11.48 4.31
CA MET A 198 -7.40 -11.44 3.12
C MET A 198 -8.10 -10.09 3.01
N LYS A 199 -8.11 -9.54 1.80
CA LYS A 199 -8.84 -8.32 1.49
C LYS A 199 -10.24 -8.63 0.98
N GLY A 200 -11.20 -7.84 1.43
CA GLY A 200 -12.55 -7.80 0.86
C GLY A 200 -13.48 -6.85 1.62
N ARG A 201 -14.62 -6.54 1.01
CA ARG A 201 -15.68 -5.73 1.62
C ARG A 201 -16.75 -6.55 2.36
N TYR A 202 -17.08 -7.74 1.87
CA TYR A 202 -18.13 -8.59 2.46
C TYR A 202 -17.53 -9.79 3.19
N VAL A 203 -18.00 -10.03 4.42
CA VAL A 203 -17.66 -11.23 5.20
C VAL A 203 -18.94 -12.04 5.42
N PHE A 204 -18.92 -13.30 5.00
CA PHE A 204 -20.00 -14.27 5.14
C PHE A 204 -19.60 -15.36 6.13
N ILE A 205 -20.56 -15.80 6.95
CA ILE A 205 -20.50 -17.00 7.77
C ILE A 205 -21.63 -17.91 7.29
N GLN A 206 -21.34 -19.17 6.94
CA GLN A 206 -22.34 -20.13 6.45
C GLN A 206 -22.13 -21.52 7.05
N MET A 207 -23.21 -22.18 7.49
CA MET A 207 -23.18 -23.61 7.86
C MET A 207 -23.25 -24.47 6.59
N GLN A 208 -22.12 -24.80 5.97
CA GLN A 208 -22.13 -25.39 4.61
C GLN A 208 -22.58 -26.86 4.61
N GLY A 209 -23.68 -27.15 3.90
CA GLY A 209 -24.15 -28.52 3.65
C GLY A 209 -25.02 -29.11 4.75
N ILE A 210 -25.37 -28.32 5.77
CA ILE A 210 -26.18 -28.74 6.92
C ILE A 210 -27.57 -28.08 6.82
N LYS A 211 -28.61 -28.77 7.32
CA LYS A 211 -29.94 -28.19 7.53
C LYS A 211 -30.12 -27.89 9.01
N GLY A 212 -30.37 -26.64 9.38
CA GLY A 212 -30.44 -26.18 10.76
C GLY A 212 -30.82 -24.70 10.83
N SER A 213 -30.86 -24.15 12.04
CA SER A 213 -30.90 -22.69 12.24
C SER A 213 -29.52 -22.21 12.70
N MET A 214 -29.09 -21.07 12.16
CA MET A 214 -27.91 -20.36 12.60
C MET A 214 -28.33 -19.34 13.66
N SER A 215 -27.64 -19.37 14.81
CA SER A 215 -27.77 -18.34 15.85
C SER A 215 -26.39 -17.90 16.31
N LEU A 216 -26.06 -16.64 16.02
CA LEU A 216 -24.79 -15.98 16.35
C LEU A 216 -25.12 -14.85 17.35
N CYS A 217 -24.46 -14.80 18.51
CA CYS A 217 -24.72 -13.73 19.47
C CYS A 217 -23.81 -12.51 19.25
N GLU A 218 -22.54 -12.71 18.88
CA GLU A 218 -21.66 -11.63 18.42
C GLU A 218 -20.70 -12.18 17.34
N VAL A 219 -20.38 -11.33 16.36
CA VAL A 219 -19.43 -11.58 15.28
C VAL A 219 -18.51 -10.37 15.13
N GLU A 220 -17.24 -10.57 15.44
CA GLU A 220 -16.22 -9.53 15.36
C GLU A 220 -15.26 -9.83 14.21
N VAL A 221 -14.97 -8.82 13.38
CA VAL A 221 -14.09 -8.94 12.22
C VAL A 221 -12.87 -8.04 12.44
N PHE A 222 -11.68 -8.62 12.51
CA PHE A 222 -10.49 -7.90 12.97
C PHE A 222 -9.56 -7.47 11.84
N SER A 223 -9.19 -6.18 11.85
CA SER A 223 -8.21 -5.57 10.95
C SER A 223 -7.27 -4.61 11.70
N THR A 224 -6.11 -4.33 11.12
CA THR A 224 -5.16 -3.30 11.58
C THR A 224 -5.28 -1.98 10.81
N GLN A 225 -6.13 -1.93 9.78
CA GLN A 225 -6.24 -0.79 8.85
C GLN A 225 -7.19 0.33 9.34
N GLU A 226 -7.97 0.06 10.39
CA GLU A 226 -8.87 1.01 11.06
C GLU A 226 -8.44 1.18 12.53
N PHE A 227 -8.64 2.37 13.10
CA PHE A 227 -8.31 2.62 14.50
C PHE A 227 -9.51 2.44 15.45
N SER A 228 -9.27 2.27 16.76
CA SER A 228 -10.37 2.13 17.75
C SER A 228 -11.00 3.47 18.14
N LYS A 229 -12.30 3.44 18.48
CA LYS A 229 -13.11 4.59 18.92
C LYS A 229 -12.59 5.28 20.17
N ASP A 230 -11.77 4.60 20.97
CA ASP A 230 -11.01 5.16 22.09
C ASP A 230 -10.08 6.32 21.68
N ARG A 231 -9.72 6.44 20.39
CA ARG A 231 -8.92 7.57 19.85
C ARG A 231 -9.74 8.81 19.49
N CYS A 232 -11.08 8.75 19.55
CA CYS A 232 -11.94 9.81 19.06
C CYS A 232 -12.18 10.94 20.06
N SER A 233 -12.37 10.63 21.36
CA SER A 233 -12.35 11.63 22.43
C SER A 233 -12.36 10.95 23.80
N ALA A 234 -11.51 11.40 24.73
CA ALA A 234 -11.54 10.94 26.12
C ALA A 234 -12.74 11.50 26.93
N LYS A 235 -13.59 12.36 26.33
CA LYS A 235 -14.67 13.10 27.02
C LYS A 235 -16.09 12.73 26.57
N THR A 236 -16.27 11.65 25.81
CA THR A 236 -17.61 11.19 25.34
C THR A 236 -17.78 9.71 25.61
N GLU A 237 -19.01 9.28 25.89
CA GLU A 237 -19.35 7.86 26.05
C GLU A 237 -19.02 7.07 24.77
N LEU A 238 -18.29 5.97 24.89
CA LEU A 238 -17.93 5.07 23.77
C LEU A 238 -19.15 4.46 23.04
N SER A 239 -20.35 4.60 23.60
CA SER A 239 -21.63 4.22 22.98
C SER A 239 -22.11 5.21 21.92
N GLN A 240 -21.78 6.51 22.07
CA GLN A 240 -22.14 7.60 21.15
C GLN A 240 -21.07 7.88 20.08
N LEU A 241 -19.95 7.15 20.13
CA LEU A 241 -18.84 7.29 19.18
C LEU A 241 -18.84 6.15 18.16
N GLY A 242 -18.74 6.52 16.88
CA GLY A 242 -18.53 5.58 15.77
C GLY A 242 -17.28 5.92 14.97
N ILE A 243 -16.74 4.93 14.27
CA ILE A 243 -15.66 5.10 13.30
C ILE A 243 -16.06 4.49 11.96
N PHE A 244 -15.73 5.24 10.92
CA PHE A 244 -15.65 4.73 9.56
C PHE A 244 -14.61 5.53 8.77
N ASN A 245 -13.84 4.83 7.94
CA ASN A 245 -12.82 5.42 7.05
C ASN A 245 -11.92 6.45 7.78
N LYS A 246 -11.30 6.01 8.89
CA LYS A 246 -10.35 6.80 9.68
C LYS A 246 -10.87 8.15 10.19
N THR A 247 -12.19 8.28 10.29
CA THR A 247 -12.89 9.49 10.75
C THR A 247 -13.76 9.13 11.96
N CYS A 248 -13.75 10.01 12.95
CA CYS A 248 -14.50 9.88 14.18
C CYS A 248 -15.85 10.57 14.07
N TYR A 249 -16.93 9.89 14.43
CA TYR A 249 -18.28 10.43 14.42
C TYR A 249 -18.87 10.40 15.83
N GLU A 250 -19.50 11.51 16.25
CA GLU A 250 -20.17 11.65 17.55
C GLU A 250 -21.66 11.89 17.33
N PHE A 251 -22.49 10.93 17.75
CA PHE A 251 -23.93 10.92 17.54
C PHE A 251 -24.65 11.59 18.73
N GLN A 252 -25.09 12.84 18.54
CA GLN A 252 -25.79 13.64 19.56
C GLN A 252 -27.30 13.36 19.54
N THR A 253 -27.66 12.15 19.94
CA THR A 253 -29.04 11.61 19.87
C THR A 253 -29.91 11.97 21.07
N LYS A 254 -29.32 12.47 22.15
CA LYS A 254 -30.00 12.85 23.40
C LYS A 254 -30.34 14.36 23.47
N SER A 255 -29.83 15.16 22.54
CA SER A 255 -29.87 16.64 22.58
C SER A 255 -30.46 17.21 21.29
N GLY A 256 -31.28 18.26 21.39
CA GLY A 256 -31.86 18.97 20.25
C GLY A 256 -31.29 20.39 20.11
N GLY A 257 -31.08 20.87 18.88
CA GLY A 257 -30.56 22.22 18.63
C GLY A 257 -30.82 22.73 17.21
N THR A 258 -30.63 24.04 17.01
CA THR A 258 -30.59 24.66 15.66
C THR A 258 -29.32 24.23 14.93
N PHE A 259 -29.30 24.39 13.61
CA PHE A 259 -28.10 24.10 12.81
C PHE A 259 -26.86 24.83 13.36
N ALA A 260 -26.98 26.14 13.66
CA ALA A 260 -25.90 26.94 14.22
C ALA A 260 -25.46 26.48 15.63
N ASN A 261 -26.39 26.02 16.49
CA ASN A 261 -26.05 25.48 17.80
C ASN A 261 -25.32 24.13 17.68
N ALA A 262 -25.79 23.25 16.79
CA ALA A 262 -25.20 21.95 16.52
C ALA A 262 -23.77 22.08 15.95
N ARG A 263 -23.60 22.97 14.96
CA ARG A 263 -22.29 23.36 14.40
C ARG A 263 -21.33 23.88 15.47
N LYS A 264 -21.79 24.85 16.29
CA LYS A 264 -20.98 25.42 17.38
C LYS A 264 -20.56 24.37 18.42
N HIS A 265 -21.42 23.39 18.73
CA HIS A 265 -21.09 22.26 19.60
C HIS A 265 -19.94 21.43 19.03
N CYS A 266 -20.01 21.04 17.75
CA CYS A 266 -18.95 20.28 17.07
C CYS A 266 -17.62 21.07 17.03
N GLN A 267 -17.70 22.37 16.68
CA GLN A 267 -16.53 23.27 16.63
C GLN A 267 -15.84 23.44 17.99
N SER A 268 -16.62 23.57 19.08
CA SER A 268 -16.06 23.63 20.45
C SER A 268 -15.25 22.39 20.86
N ARG A 269 -15.39 21.29 20.11
CA ARG A 269 -14.75 19.98 20.36
C ARG A 269 -13.67 19.64 19.33
N GLY A 270 -13.35 20.55 18.40
CA GLY A 270 -12.28 20.40 17.42
C GLY A 270 -12.66 19.67 16.13
N GLY A 271 -13.93 19.78 15.71
CA GLY A 271 -14.46 19.25 14.45
C GLY A 271 -15.58 20.14 13.92
N ASP A 272 -16.45 19.61 13.07
CA ASP A 272 -17.66 20.32 12.59
C ASP A 272 -18.82 19.31 12.42
N LEU A 273 -19.99 19.74 11.95
CA LEU A 273 -21.06 18.83 11.52
C LEU A 273 -20.56 17.88 10.44
N VAL A 274 -21.12 16.67 10.37
CA VAL A 274 -20.72 15.66 9.37
C VAL A 274 -20.81 16.19 7.93
N HIS A 275 -19.73 16.05 7.16
CA HIS A 275 -19.56 16.65 5.83
C HIS A 275 -18.67 15.80 4.91
N GLY A 276 -18.77 16.00 3.60
CA GLY A 276 -18.09 15.15 2.61
C GLY A 276 -18.64 13.72 2.56
N ILE A 277 -19.97 13.58 2.63
CA ILE A 277 -20.64 12.28 2.76
C ILE A 277 -20.80 11.60 1.39
N GLY A 278 -19.85 10.75 1.01
CA GLY A 278 -20.03 9.78 -0.09
C GLY A 278 -20.78 8.51 0.32
N ASP A 279 -21.14 7.66 -0.65
CA ASP A 279 -21.91 6.41 -0.51
C ASP A 279 -21.60 5.57 0.74
N GLY A 280 -20.33 5.24 0.97
CA GLY A 280 -19.90 4.41 2.10
C GLY A 280 -20.16 5.09 3.45
N THR A 281 -19.93 6.39 3.55
CA THR A 281 -20.19 7.17 4.76
C THR A 281 -21.69 7.32 4.99
N HIS A 282 -22.48 7.56 3.93
CA HIS A 282 -23.94 7.61 4.03
C HIS A 282 -24.51 6.29 4.59
N ALA A 283 -24.11 5.15 4.02
CA ALA A 283 -24.54 3.84 4.49
C ALA A 283 -24.10 3.53 5.94
N PHE A 284 -22.91 4.00 6.35
CA PHE A 284 -22.45 3.89 7.73
C PHE A 284 -23.34 4.70 8.69
N LEU A 285 -23.59 5.97 8.38
CA LEU A 285 -24.44 6.85 9.18
C LEU A 285 -25.87 6.28 9.27
N ALA A 286 -26.46 5.85 8.15
CA ALA A 286 -27.79 5.23 8.13
C ALA A 286 -27.86 3.97 9.02
N SER A 287 -26.80 3.15 9.07
CA SER A 287 -26.72 1.97 9.95
C SER A 287 -26.72 2.34 11.43
N GLU A 288 -25.85 3.27 11.85
CA GLU A 288 -25.80 3.76 13.24
C GLU A 288 -27.11 4.44 13.65
N LEU A 289 -27.61 5.36 12.82
CA LEU A 289 -28.84 6.11 13.10
C LEU A 289 -30.06 5.19 13.17
N THR A 290 -30.13 4.13 12.36
CA THR A 290 -31.17 3.09 12.47
C THR A 290 -31.17 2.40 13.84
N ARG A 291 -29.99 2.16 14.42
CA ARG A 291 -29.87 1.58 15.77
C ARG A 291 -30.30 2.57 16.85
N PHE A 292 -29.90 3.84 16.72
CA PHE A 292 -30.32 4.92 17.64
C PHE A 292 -31.78 5.39 17.47
N LYS A 293 -32.49 4.96 16.43
CA LYS A 293 -33.87 5.40 16.08
C LYS A 293 -34.88 5.29 17.22
N LYS A 294 -34.67 4.37 18.17
CA LYS A 294 -35.51 4.18 19.36
C LYS A 294 -35.25 5.20 20.48
N ASP A 295 -34.04 5.76 20.53
CA ASP A 295 -33.58 6.65 21.61
C ASP A 295 -33.77 8.14 21.26
N MET A 296 -33.97 8.44 19.97
CA MET A 296 -34.15 9.80 19.45
C MET A 296 -35.56 10.34 19.67
N THR A 297 -35.65 11.61 20.05
CA THR A 297 -36.93 12.33 20.17
C THR A 297 -37.53 12.71 18.81
N THR A 298 -36.69 13.00 17.81
CA THR A 298 -37.09 13.22 16.42
C THR A 298 -36.18 12.43 15.50
N GLN A 299 -36.72 11.88 14.41
CA GLN A 299 -35.93 11.07 13.46
C GLN A 299 -35.23 11.92 12.40
N LEU A 300 -34.91 13.18 12.73
CA LEU A 300 -34.26 14.15 11.85
C LEU A 300 -32.92 14.56 12.46
N VAL A 301 -31.86 14.47 11.65
CA VAL A 301 -30.48 14.60 12.13
C VAL A 301 -29.71 15.56 11.23
N TRP A 302 -29.24 16.68 11.77
CA TRP A 302 -28.43 17.65 11.04
C TRP A 302 -27.17 17.02 10.46
N ILE A 303 -26.94 17.30 9.18
CA ILE A 303 -25.65 17.15 8.51
C ILE A 303 -25.16 18.53 8.08
N GLY A 304 -23.86 18.69 7.90
CA GLY A 304 -23.23 19.97 7.63
C GLY A 304 -23.36 20.44 6.19
N ALA A 305 -24.54 20.36 5.58
CA ALA A 305 -24.80 20.90 4.24
C ALA A 305 -25.79 22.08 4.31
N GLU A 306 -25.39 23.18 3.67
CA GLU A 306 -26.04 24.49 3.65
C GLU A 306 -26.30 24.90 2.18
N ARG A 307 -27.44 25.50 1.86
CA ARG A 307 -27.68 26.09 0.53
C ARG A 307 -26.99 27.44 0.44
N GLU A 308 -26.38 27.73 -0.71
CA GLU A 308 -25.75 29.03 -0.92
C GLU A 308 -26.78 30.19 -0.80
N PRO A 309 -26.49 31.26 -0.04
CA PRO A 309 -27.47 32.32 0.25
C PRO A 309 -27.79 33.26 -0.93
N THR A 310 -27.34 32.96 -2.15
CA THR A 310 -27.62 33.76 -3.33
C THR A 310 -28.95 33.37 -3.96
N PHE A 311 -29.79 34.35 -4.31
CA PHE A 311 -31.21 34.22 -4.68
C PHE A 311 -31.52 33.33 -5.92
N VAL A 312 -30.50 32.78 -6.57
CA VAL A 312 -30.57 32.02 -7.82
C VAL A 312 -29.82 30.68 -7.75
N SER A 313 -28.99 30.47 -6.72
CA SER A 313 -28.16 29.27 -6.63
C SER A 313 -28.97 28.06 -6.18
N ARG A 314 -28.75 26.93 -6.87
CA ARG A 314 -29.22 25.61 -6.44
C ARG A 314 -28.11 24.79 -5.79
N THR A 315 -26.94 25.41 -5.61
CA THR A 315 -25.72 24.75 -5.15
C THR A 315 -25.74 24.64 -3.63
N TRP A 316 -25.40 23.44 -3.16
CA TRP A 316 -25.23 23.13 -1.76
C TRP A 316 -23.74 23.08 -1.45
N HIS A 317 -23.36 23.62 -0.30
CA HIS A 317 -22.00 23.61 0.20
C HIS A 317 -21.94 22.89 1.55
N TRP A 318 -20.85 22.18 1.78
CA TRP A 318 -20.51 21.62 3.06
C TRP A 318 -20.00 22.70 4.03
N VAL A 319 -20.09 22.45 5.34
CA VAL A 319 -19.57 23.33 6.41
C VAL A 319 -18.07 23.62 6.29
N ASP A 320 -17.29 22.79 5.60
CA ASP A 320 -15.88 23.02 5.29
C ASP A 320 -15.64 23.88 4.04
N ALA A 321 -16.70 24.49 3.49
CA ALA A 321 -16.76 25.29 2.27
C ALA A 321 -16.47 24.53 0.96
N THR A 322 -16.51 23.20 0.95
CA THR A 322 -16.50 22.42 -0.31
C THR A 322 -17.89 22.32 -0.94
N GLU A 323 -17.97 22.21 -2.26
CA GLU A 323 -19.23 22.00 -2.98
C GLU A 323 -19.75 20.56 -2.78
N VAL A 324 -21.06 20.37 -2.73
CA VAL A 324 -21.69 19.05 -2.63
C VAL A 324 -21.79 18.40 -4.02
N GLU A 325 -20.81 17.57 -4.37
CA GLU A 325 -20.78 16.83 -5.65
C GLU A 325 -21.85 15.72 -5.75
N GLU A 326 -22.07 14.97 -4.65
CA GLU A 326 -23.00 13.83 -4.58
C GLU A 326 -24.11 14.11 -3.55
N THR A 327 -25.36 13.82 -3.91
CA THR A 327 -26.54 14.06 -3.04
C THR A 327 -27.42 12.82 -2.95
N SER A 328 -27.85 12.46 -1.73
CA SER A 328 -28.75 11.31 -1.47
C SER A 328 -30.16 11.77 -1.10
N TRP A 329 -30.78 12.63 -1.91
CA TRP A 329 -32.11 13.20 -1.64
C TRP A 329 -33.22 12.16 -1.50
N GLY A 330 -34.09 12.35 -0.52
CA GLY A 330 -35.30 11.57 -0.35
C GLY A 330 -36.33 11.82 -1.46
N PRO A 331 -37.33 10.94 -1.63
CA PRO A 331 -38.38 11.13 -2.62
C PRO A 331 -39.06 12.50 -2.47
N LYS A 332 -39.07 13.29 -3.56
CA LYS A 332 -39.58 14.68 -3.62
C LYS A 332 -38.76 15.71 -2.84
N GLN A 333 -37.47 15.48 -2.63
CA GLN A 333 -36.53 16.45 -2.05
C GLN A 333 -35.43 16.85 -3.07
N PRO A 334 -34.79 18.03 -2.94
CA PRO A 334 -35.14 19.12 -2.03
C PRO A 334 -36.37 19.87 -2.54
N ASN A 335 -37.29 20.24 -1.64
CA ASN A 335 -38.57 20.83 -2.03
C ASN A 335 -38.69 22.34 -1.81
N ASN A 336 -37.88 22.93 -0.92
CA ASN A 336 -37.95 24.33 -0.51
C ASN A 336 -39.39 24.84 -0.24
N TYR A 337 -40.24 23.97 0.32
CA TYR A 337 -41.67 24.13 0.64
C TYR A 337 -42.09 25.51 1.17
N ASN A 338 -41.26 26.20 1.95
CA ASN A 338 -41.55 27.54 2.48
C ASN A 338 -40.59 28.65 2.01
N GLY A 339 -39.71 28.38 1.05
CA GLY A 339 -38.69 29.32 0.58
C GLY A 339 -37.54 29.58 1.55
N LYS A 340 -37.42 28.82 2.65
CA LYS A 340 -36.43 28.98 3.73
C LYS A 340 -35.83 27.66 4.20
N GLN A 341 -35.78 26.65 3.34
CA GLN A 341 -35.14 25.36 3.64
C GLN A 341 -33.75 25.36 3.03
N ASP A 342 -32.82 25.89 3.82
CA ASP A 342 -31.43 26.16 3.42
C ASP A 342 -30.43 25.23 4.16
N CYS A 343 -30.89 24.26 4.95
CA CYS A 343 -30.05 23.31 5.67
C CYS A 343 -30.54 21.86 5.47
N VAL A 344 -29.65 20.88 5.53
CA VAL A 344 -29.98 19.46 5.25
C VAL A 344 -29.99 18.59 6.51
N VAL A 345 -30.92 17.63 6.54
CA VAL A 345 -30.98 16.57 7.54
C VAL A 345 -31.05 15.18 6.90
N LEU A 346 -30.56 14.16 7.61
CA LEU A 346 -30.90 12.76 7.32
C LEU A 346 -32.24 12.44 7.99
N ASP A 347 -33.20 11.95 7.21
CA ASP A 347 -34.58 11.68 7.66
C ASP A 347 -34.85 10.19 7.83
N GLY A 348 -34.94 9.73 9.09
CA GLY A 348 -35.24 8.35 9.44
C GLY A 348 -36.65 7.89 9.11
N GLY A 349 -37.57 8.78 8.71
CA GLY A 349 -38.83 8.44 8.05
C GLY A 349 -38.65 8.10 6.56
N SER A 350 -37.64 8.67 5.92
CA SER A 350 -37.27 8.50 4.50
C SER A 350 -36.03 7.62 4.32
N SER A 351 -35.88 6.57 5.13
CA SER A 351 -34.73 5.63 5.10
C SER A 351 -33.35 6.29 5.28
N TRP A 352 -33.29 7.40 6.03
CA TRP A 352 -32.11 8.25 6.24
C TRP A 352 -31.60 8.99 5.00
N LEU A 353 -32.40 9.06 3.93
CA LEU A 353 -32.14 9.95 2.80
C LEU A 353 -32.25 11.43 3.22
N TRP A 354 -31.70 12.32 2.40
CA TRP A 354 -31.58 13.74 2.71
C TRP A 354 -32.93 14.46 2.54
N ASN A 355 -33.19 15.42 3.41
CA ASN A 355 -34.37 16.27 3.41
C ASN A 355 -33.93 17.70 3.72
N ASP A 356 -34.39 18.69 2.95
CA ASP A 356 -34.09 20.09 3.20
C ASP A 356 -35.06 20.66 4.25
N VAL A 357 -34.55 21.38 5.23
CA VAL A 357 -35.33 21.95 6.34
C VAL A 357 -34.80 23.33 6.71
N GLY A 358 -35.60 24.11 7.45
CA GLY A 358 -35.18 25.45 7.90
C GLY A 358 -34.13 25.36 9.01
N CYS A 359 -33.01 26.07 8.85
CA CYS A 359 -31.85 26.04 9.75
C CYS A 359 -32.18 26.41 11.23
N ASP A 360 -33.27 27.16 11.45
CA ASP A 360 -33.74 27.65 12.75
C ASP A 360 -34.48 26.59 13.60
N LEU A 361 -34.75 25.39 13.07
CA LEU A 361 -35.46 24.35 13.81
C LEU A 361 -34.59 23.83 14.98
N ASN A 362 -35.07 23.98 16.22
CA ASN A 362 -34.23 23.88 17.42
C ASN A 362 -34.29 22.53 18.17
N TYR A 363 -34.99 21.53 17.62
CA TYR A 363 -35.29 20.26 18.30
C TYR A 363 -34.64 19.03 17.64
N LEU A 364 -33.81 19.23 16.62
CA LEU A 364 -33.20 18.16 15.84
C LEU A 364 -31.87 17.71 16.45
N HIS A 365 -31.59 16.42 16.30
CA HIS A 365 -30.32 15.80 16.67
C HIS A 365 -29.24 16.11 15.62
N TRP A 366 -27.98 15.77 15.89
CA TRP A 366 -26.90 16.00 14.93
C TRP A 366 -25.77 14.98 15.04
N VAL A 367 -24.94 14.89 13.99
CA VAL A 367 -23.69 14.13 14.02
C VAL A 367 -22.53 15.09 13.79
N CYS A 368 -21.58 15.11 14.73
CA CYS A 368 -20.30 15.78 14.54
C CYS A 368 -19.29 14.82 13.93
N GLN A 369 -18.36 15.34 13.13
CA GLN A 369 -17.19 14.60 12.66
C GLN A 369 -15.87 15.24 13.09
N PHE A 370 -14.89 14.40 13.41
CA PHE A 370 -13.58 14.79 13.95
C PHE A 370 -12.45 13.96 13.33
N LYS A 371 -11.24 14.51 13.37
CA LYS A 371 -10.00 13.74 13.20
C LYS A 371 -9.55 13.17 14.56
N PRO A 372 -8.92 11.98 14.60
CA PRO A 372 -8.43 11.37 15.83
C PRO A 372 -7.49 12.33 16.60
N THR A 373 -7.47 12.18 17.93
CA THR A 373 -6.68 13.04 18.82
C THR A 373 -5.27 12.52 19.06
N ILE A 374 -5.07 11.20 18.94
CA ILE A 374 -3.82 10.48 19.15
C ILE A 374 -3.59 9.42 18.07
N CYS A 375 -2.33 9.08 17.82
CA CYS A 375 -1.94 7.84 17.17
C CYS A 375 -1.80 6.70 18.19
N GLY A 376 -1.76 5.47 17.68
CA GLY A 376 -1.45 4.30 18.49
C GLY A 376 0.01 4.25 18.95
N SER A 377 0.31 3.30 19.83
CA SER A 377 1.68 2.89 20.07
C SER A 377 2.39 2.55 18.75
N PRO A 378 3.53 3.20 18.44
CA PRO A 378 4.24 2.98 17.20
C PRO A 378 4.87 1.59 17.15
N ASP A 379 4.95 1.00 15.96
CA ASP A 379 5.72 -0.21 15.74
C ASP A 379 7.23 0.03 15.98
N ARG A 380 7.96 -1.03 16.34
CA ARG A 380 9.40 -1.03 16.59
C ARG A 380 10.01 -2.30 16.01
N LYS A 381 11.19 -2.20 15.40
CA LYS A 381 11.99 -3.36 15.00
C LYS A 381 12.90 -3.78 16.16
N GLU A 382 13.49 -4.97 16.07
CA GLU A 382 14.45 -5.43 17.08
C GLU A 382 15.58 -4.41 17.26
N ASN A 383 15.99 -4.20 18.51
CA ASN A 383 16.97 -3.17 18.89
C ASN A 383 16.60 -1.71 18.60
N THR A 384 15.36 -1.38 18.20
CA THR A 384 14.94 0.04 18.10
C THR A 384 14.16 0.50 19.34
N THR A 385 14.51 1.66 19.87
CA THR A 385 13.78 2.35 20.94
C THR A 385 13.15 3.65 20.43
N VAL A 386 12.14 4.16 21.13
CA VAL A 386 11.44 5.41 20.79
C VAL A 386 11.59 6.37 21.97
N SER A 387 12.09 7.58 21.71
CA SER A 387 12.47 8.54 22.75
C SER A 387 11.27 9.29 23.36
N SER A 388 10.28 9.64 22.52
CA SER A 388 9.10 10.41 22.92
C SER A 388 7.94 9.53 23.40
N LYS A 389 7.22 10.02 24.43
CA LYS A 389 5.98 9.44 24.95
C LYS A 389 4.71 10.20 24.50
N ASN A 390 4.86 11.26 23.70
CA ASN A 390 3.72 12.05 23.21
C ASN A 390 3.25 11.51 21.85
N PHE A 391 2.10 10.85 21.82
CA PHE A 391 1.48 10.28 20.62
C PHE A 391 0.28 11.10 20.13
N SER A 392 0.16 12.37 20.54
CA SER A 392 -0.89 13.28 20.06
C SER A 392 -0.80 13.50 18.55
N ARG A 393 -1.92 13.84 17.91
CA ARG A 393 -1.93 14.27 16.50
C ARG A 393 -0.89 15.37 16.26
N ASP A 394 -0.23 15.30 15.11
CA ASP A 394 0.80 16.25 14.68
C ASP A 394 2.10 16.18 15.52
N SER A 395 2.22 15.25 16.49
CA SER A 395 3.48 15.00 17.21
C SER A 395 4.48 14.23 16.35
N VAL A 396 5.78 14.47 16.62
CA VAL A 396 6.90 13.73 16.04
C VAL A 396 7.54 12.86 17.11
N ILE A 397 7.87 11.62 16.75
CA ILE A 397 8.66 10.68 17.54
C ILE A 397 9.96 10.38 16.82
N SER A 398 11.05 10.21 17.58
CA SER A 398 12.35 9.82 17.06
C SER A 398 12.71 8.41 17.50
N TYR A 399 13.37 7.67 16.61
CA TYR A 399 13.89 6.33 16.85
C TYR A 399 15.37 6.39 17.17
N GLU A 400 15.75 5.59 18.17
CA GLU A 400 17.12 5.47 18.66
C GLU A 400 17.57 4.02 18.52
N CYS A 401 18.87 3.83 18.30
CA CYS A 401 19.54 2.54 18.27
C CYS A 401 20.49 2.40 19.47
N PRO A 402 20.83 1.17 19.89
CA PRO A 402 21.88 0.94 20.88
C PRO A 402 23.24 1.39 20.34
N GLU A 403 24.18 1.64 21.26
CA GLU A 403 25.54 2.10 20.98
C GLU A 403 26.22 1.33 19.83
N GLY A 404 26.93 2.06 18.97
CA GLY A 404 27.58 1.53 17.78
C GLY A 404 26.64 0.98 16.70
N HIS A 405 25.35 1.31 16.73
CA HIS A 405 24.39 1.01 15.66
C HIS A 405 23.73 2.29 15.15
N ARG A 406 23.52 2.36 13.82
CA ARG A 406 22.86 3.51 13.18
C ARG A 406 21.46 3.22 12.66
N VAL A 407 20.69 4.31 12.64
CA VAL A 407 19.40 4.56 11.96
C VAL A 407 19.35 4.05 10.50
N LEU A 408 18.56 3.04 10.12
CA LEU A 408 18.22 2.78 8.71
C LEU A 408 16.71 2.91 8.45
N GLY A 409 16.33 3.96 7.71
CA GLY A 409 14.93 4.28 7.38
C GLY A 409 14.48 5.60 8.02
N ASP A 410 13.19 5.72 8.32
CA ASP A 410 12.58 6.94 8.86
C ASP A 410 12.96 7.16 10.34
N THR A 411 14.06 7.89 10.61
CA THR A 411 14.50 8.23 11.98
C THR A 411 13.42 8.98 12.76
N ASN A 412 12.66 9.86 12.09
CA ASN A 412 11.58 10.66 12.66
C ASN A 412 10.25 10.29 12.02
N ARG A 413 9.23 9.96 12.82
CA ARG A 413 7.87 9.64 12.35
C ARG A 413 6.85 10.58 12.97
N THR A 414 5.87 11.02 12.18
CA THR A 414 4.85 12.01 12.54
C THR A 414 3.49 11.35 12.66
N CYS A 415 2.71 11.72 13.68
CA CYS A 415 1.34 11.25 13.85
C CYS A 415 0.39 12.00 12.91
N LEU A 416 -0.13 11.31 11.89
CA LEU A 416 -0.97 11.89 10.84
C LEU A 416 -2.41 12.14 11.31
N ASN A 417 -3.09 13.04 10.60
CA ASN A 417 -4.55 13.29 10.75
C ASN A 417 -5.44 12.05 10.51
N THR A 418 -4.88 10.94 10.01
CA THR A 418 -5.54 9.64 9.89
C THR A 418 -5.47 8.77 11.14
N GLY A 419 -4.78 9.21 12.21
CA GLY A 419 -4.60 8.42 13.45
C GLY A 419 -3.55 7.31 13.36
N PHE A 420 -2.66 7.40 12.36
CA PHE A 420 -1.55 6.48 12.10
C PHE A 420 -0.24 7.25 11.92
N TRP A 421 0.88 6.59 12.21
CA TRP A 421 2.22 7.12 11.92
C TRP A 421 2.51 7.06 10.41
N ASN A 422 3.23 8.06 9.88
CA ASN A 422 3.78 7.97 8.52
C ASN A 422 4.87 6.88 8.44
N GLY A 423 5.15 6.37 7.23
CA GLY A 423 6.26 5.43 7.01
C GLY A 423 6.18 4.14 7.83
N THR A 424 7.32 3.50 8.05
CA THR A 424 7.45 2.26 8.85
C THR A 424 8.59 2.38 9.85
N ALA A 425 8.55 1.63 10.96
CA ALA A 425 9.66 1.68 11.92
C ALA A 425 11.00 1.32 11.25
N PRO A 426 12.06 2.14 11.45
CA PRO A 426 13.39 1.89 10.90
C PRO A 426 14.03 0.62 11.51
N THR A 427 15.18 0.21 10.99
CA THR A 427 16.00 -0.86 11.57
C THR A 427 17.34 -0.32 12.05
N CYS A 428 17.94 -0.99 13.05
CA CYS A 428 19.30 -0.71 13.48
C CYS A 428 20.29 -1.61 12.74
N LYS A 429 21.33 -1.02 12.14
CA LYS A 429 22.48 -1.76 11.61
C LYS A 429 23.73 -1.38 12.41
N TYR A 430 24.50 -2.39 12.81
CA TYR A 430 25.81 -2.16 13.45
C TYR A 430 26.73 -1.36 12.53
N VAL A 431 27.43 -0.40 13.09
CA VAL A 431 28.22 0.59 12.36
C VAL A 431 29.52 -0.03 11.89
N ASP A 432 29.75 0.11 10.59
CA ASP A 432 30.96 -0.23 9.87
C ASP A 432 31.27 0.95 8.96
N CYS A 433 32.37 1.65 9.24
CA CYS A 433 32.81 2.82 8.47
C CYS A 433 33.51 2.43 7.17
N SER A 434 33.61 1.13 6.86
CA SER A 434 34.36 0.58 5.73
C SER A 434 35.85 0.96 5.77
N ALA A 435 36.57 0.84 4.66
CA ALA A 435 37.99 1.20 4.61
C ALA A 435 38.20 2.67 5.01
N PRO A 436 39.23 2.99 5.82
CA PRO A 436 39.60 4.39 6.08
C PRO A 436 39.90 5.14 4.77
N PRO A 437 39.63 6.46 4.70
CA PRO A 437 39.98 7.28 3.54
C PRO A 437 41.47 7.15 3.17
N GLU A 438 41.78 6.95 1.89
CA GLU A 438 43.17 6.96 1.44
C GLU A 438 43.69 8.40 1.36
N VAL A 439 44.77 8.70 2.10
CA VAL A 439 45.45 9.99 2.06
C VAL A 439 46.75 9.85 1.26
N GLU A 440 46.91 10.66 0.21
CA GLU A 440 48.10 10.64 -0.64
C GLU A 440 49.39 10.87 0.17
N HIS A 441 50.45 10.18 -0.24
CA HIS A 441 51.76 10.21 0.42
C HIS A 441 51.72 9.84 1.92
N SER A 442 50.76 9.02 2.34
CA SER A 442 50.69 8.42 3.68
C SER A 442 50.58 6.90 3.63
N THR A 443 50.84 6.24 4.75
CA THR A 443 50.42 4.85 5.02
C THR A 443 49.40 4.84 6.14
N VAL A 444 48.37 3.99 6.03
CA VAL A 444 47.30 3.86 7.02
C VAL A 444 47.34 2.49 7.70
N VAL A 445 47.23 2.46 9.03
CA VAL A 445 47.25 1.24 9.84
C VAL A 445 46.03 1.19 10.77
N LEU A 446 45.22 0.14 10.66
CA LEU A 446 44.12 -0.13 11.59
C LEU A 446 44.67 -0.70 12.91
N VAL A 447 44.49 0.02 14.02
CA VAL A 447 44.98 -0.36 15.35
C VAL A 447 44.34 -1.66 15.83
N ASP A 448 43.03 -1.78 15.63
CA ASP A 448 42.22 -2.91 16.11
C ASP A 448 41.98 -3.98 15.02
N GLY A 449 42.54 -3.82 13.81
CA GLY A 449 42.31 -4.72 12.68
C GLY A 449 40.86 -4.81 12.17
N ARG A 450 40.01 -3.85 12.53
CA ARG A 450 38.57 -3.78 12.22
C ARG A 450 38.17 -2.37 11.78
N THR A 451 37.01 -2.22 11.13
CA THR A 451 36.45 -0.96 10.61
C THR A 451 35.14 -0.54 11.29
N THR A 452 34.76 -1.22 12.37
CA THR A 452 33.49 -1.04 13.07
C THR A 452 33.52 0.08 14.11
N HIS A 453 32.37 0.45 14.68
CA HIS A 453 32.25 1.52 15.68
C HIS A 453 33.43 1.62 16.67
N GLY A 454 34.00 2.82 16.82
CA GLY A 454 35.11 3.10 17.71
C GLY A 454 36.46 2.46 17.32
N ALA A 455 36.56 1.86 16.12
CA ALA A 455 37.85 1.46 15.56
C ALA A 455 38.71 2.68 15.25
N LYS A 456 40.05 2.50 15.28
CA LYS A 456 41.02 3.57 15.03
C LYS A 456 41.94 3.23 13.86
N ALA A 457 42.16 4.21 12.99
CA ALA A 457 43.10 4.19 11.88
C ALA A 457 44.16 5.27 12.12
N VAL A 458 45.44 4.89 12.09
CA VAL A 458 46.57 5.83 12.26
C VAL A 458 47.24 6.08 10.91
N TYR A 459 47.47 7.33 10.58
CA TYR A 459 48.08 7.80 9.33
C TYR A 459 49.52 8.25 9.57
N GLN A 460 50.44 7.76 8.75
CA GLN A 460 51.86 8.11 8.83
C GLN A 460 52.33 8.66 7.48
N CYS A 461 52.72 9.93 7.45
CA CYS A 461 53.21 10.57 6.22
C CYS A 461 54.56 9.97 5.77
N ALA A 462 54.75 9.91 4.45
CA ALA A 462 55.99 9.49 3.81
C ALA A 462 57.13 10.50 4.02
N GLU A 463 58.37 10.06 3.76
CA GLU A 463 59.55 10.91 3.92
C GLU A 463 59.44 12.23 3.12
N ASN A 464 59.81 13.35 3.75
CA ASN A 464 59.69 14.72 3.25
C ASN A 464 58.27 15.33 3.21
N TYR A 465 57.26 14.63 3.70
CA TYR A 465 55.92 15.18 3.97
C TYR A 465 55.73 15.44 5.47
N THR A 466 54.92 16.44 5.81
CA THR A 466 54.60 16.81 7.21
C THR A 466 53.11 16.62 7.47
N THR A 467 52.79 15.97 8.58
CA THR A 467 51.42 15.73 9.06
C THR A 467 50.74 17.03 9.49
N LEU A 468 49.54 17.29 8.96
CA LEU A 468 48.67 18.39 9.35
C LEU A 468 47.31 17.83 9.81
N GLY A 469 46.95 18.05 11.07
CA GLY A 469 45.75 17.48 11.70
C GLY A 469 46.08 16.41 12.75
N GLU A 470 45.06 15.68 13.21
CA GLU A 470 45.22 14.55 14.14
C GLU A 470 45.59 13.28 13.35
N ASP A 471 46.66 12.60 13.75
CA ASP A 471 47.19 11.42 13.04
C ASP A 471 46.28 10.18 13.15
N THR A 472 45.25 10.25 14.00
CA THR A 472 44.35 9.15 14.33
C THR A 472 42.92 9.50 13.94
N SER A 473 42.36 8.75 12.99
CA SER A 473 40.94 8.79 12.67
C SER A 473 40.17 7.71 13.42
N VAL A 474 38.94 8.01 13.84
CA VAL A 474 38.06 7.11 14.59
C VAL A 474 36.76 6.89 13.82
N CYS A 475 36.30 5.64 13.76
CA CYS A 475 34.99 5.29 13.18
C CYS A 475 33.85 5.73 14.11
N GLY A 476 33.14 6.80 13.74
CA GLY A 476 32.04 7.39 14.53
C GLY A 476 30.66 6.75 14.26
N ASP A 477 29.67 7.08 15.11
CA ASP A 477 28.33 6.47 15.12
C ASP A 477 27.55 6.57 13.80
N GLU A 478 27.78 7.61 12.98
CA GLU A 478 27.11 7.74 11.69
C GLU A 478 27.64 6.74 10.64
N GLY A 479 28.74 6.03 10.93
CA GLY A 479 29.44 5.17 9.98
C GLY A 479 30.31 5.95 9.01
N ASN A 480 30.93 7.02 9.48
CA ASN A 480 32.01 7.72 8.81
C ASN A 480 33.25 7.76 9.72
N TRP A 481 34.42 7.79 9.09
CA TRP A 481 35.70 8.05 9.77
C TRP A 481 35.81 9.55 10.09
N SER A 482 36.37 9.91 11.25
CA SER A 482 36.68 11.32 11.57
C SER A 482 37.75 11.88 10.62
N GLU A 483 37.77 13.19 10.42
CA GLU A 483 38.70 13.88 9.51
C GLU A 483 40.16 13.37 9.68
N PRO A 484 40.77 12.77 8.63
CA PRO A 484 42.12 12.23 8.70
C PRO A 484 43.18 13.33 8.54
N ALA A 485 44.38 13.09 9.09
CA ALA A 485 45.52 13.97 8.85
C ALA A 485 45.88 14.09 7.36
N THR A 486 46.25 15.29 6.92
CA THR A 486 46.75 15.57 5.57
C THR A 486 48.28 15.59 5.56
N CYS A 487 48.91 15.02 4.52
CA CYS A 487 50.36 15.03 4.35
C CYS A 487 50.79 16.09 3.32
N LEU A 488 51.43 17.19 3.76
CA LEU A 488 51.87 18.26 2.87
C LEU A 488 53.39 18.24 2.63
N TYR A 489 53.81 18.53 1.39
CA TYR A 489 55.22 18.57 1.02
C TYR A 489 55.95 19.76 1.66
N SER A 490 57.18 19.52 2.12
CA SER A 490 57.89 20.44 3.03
C SER A 490 58.99 21.31 2.40
N TRP A 491 59.20 21.23 1.08
CA TRP A 491 60.31 21.89 0.36
C TRP A 491 59.84 22.66 -0.88
N CYS A 492 60.40 23.85 -1.12
CA CYS A 492 60.14 24.65 -2.33
C CYS A 492 61.25 24.53 -3.39
N SER A 493 60.91 24.86 -4.64
CA SER A 493 61.81 24.81 -5.80
C SER A 493 62.99 25.81 -5.73
N GLU A 494 63.98 25.64 -6.62
CA GLU A 494 65.10 26.59 -6.78
C GLU A 494 64.67 27.83 -7.59
N ILE A 495 65.28 29.00 -7.33
CA ILE A 495 64.96 30.28 -8.00
C ILE A 495 66.26 30.91 -8.50
N GLU A 496 66.27 31.35 -9.76
CA GLU A 496 67.41 32.04 -10.39
C GLU A 496 67.38 33.57 -10.16
N ALA A 497 68.54 34.22 -10.26
CA ALA A 497 68.66 35.67 -10.10
C ALA A 497 68.16 36.43 -11.35
N PRO A 498 67.44 37.55 -11.20
CA PRO A 498 66.99 38.33 -12.34
C PRO A 498 68.13 39.09 -13.01
N ASN A 499 68.09 39.19 -14.35
CA ASN A 499 69.09 39.93 -15.13
C ASN A 499 69.19 41.40 -14.67
N HIS A 500 70.42 41.88 -14.46
CA HIS A 500 70.73 43.18 -13.85
C HIS A 500 70.19 43.34 -12.41
N GLY A 501 70.16 42.24 -11.66
CA GLY A 501 69.76 42.17 -10.27
C GLY A 501 70.39 40.99 -9.51
N GLY A 502 70.13 40.92 -8.21
CA GLY A 502 70.71 39.90 -7.31
C GLY A 502 69.69 39.33 -6.33
N ILE A 503 69.90 38.07 -5.92
CA ILE A 503 69.05 37.28 -5.00
C ILE A 503 69.81 36.86 -3.74
N GLN A 504 69.13 36.82 -2.59
CA GLN A 504 69.64 36.29 -1.32
C GLN A 504 68.61 35.36 -0.66
N MET A 505 69.02 34.13 -0.33
CA MET A 505 68.17 33.04 0.18
C MET A 505 68.53 32.62 1.61
N SER A 506 67.54 32.31 2.47
CA SER A 506 67.80 31.66 3.77
C SER A 506 67.85 30.12 3.70
N GLY A 507 67.11 29.54 2.74
CA GLY A 507 66.95 28.10 2.60
C GLY A 507 65.84 27.74 1.60
N ARG A 508 65.23 26.56 1.75
CA ARG A 508 64.15 26.03 0.88
C ARG A 508 63.08 25.21 1.61
N ARG A 509 63.09 25.15 2.95
CA ARG A 509 62.04 24.50 3.73
C ARG A 509 60.88 25.48 3.96
N SER A 510 59.71 24.96 4.29
CA SER A 510 58.58 25.80 4.76
C SER A 510 59.03 26.76 5.87
N GLY A 511 58.85 28.07 5.64
CA GLY A 511 59.31 29.15 6.51
C GLY A 511 60.56 29.90 6.03
N ASP A 512 61.30 29.37 5.05
CA ASP A 512 62.45 30.07 4.44
C ASP A 512 62.04 31.24 3.53
N THR A 513 62.96 32.19 3.31
CA THR A 513 62.71 33.42 2.54
C THR A 513 63.79 33.72 1.49
N ALA A 514 63.38 34.44 0.45
CA ALA A 514 64.18 34.88 -0.69
C ALA A 514 63.98 36.38 -0.92
N SER A 515 65.04 37.16 -1.15
CA SER A 515 64.96 38.61 -1.38
C SER A 515 65.77 39.09 -2.58
N PHE A 516 65.28 40.15 -3.25
CA PHE A 516 65.77 40.61 -4.56
C PHE A 516 66.16 42.10 -4.60
N THR A 517 67.07 42.45 -5.52
CA THR A 517 67.59 43.82 -5.76
C THR A 517 67.91 44.05 -7.25
N CYS A 518 67.89 45.31 -7.74
CA CYS A 518 68.31 45.69 -9.11
C CYS A 518 69.53 46.63 -9.10
N GLU A 519 70.26 46.66 -10.21
CA GLU A 519 71.39 47.56 -10.49
C GLU A 519 70.94 49.00 -10.85
N ALA A 520 71.86 49.96 -10.74
CA ALA A 520 71.55 51.39 -10.93
C ALA A 520 71.17 51.74 -12.38
N GLY A 521 70.14 52.57 -12.53
CA GLY A 521 69.55 52.91 -13.83
C GLY A 521 68.35 52.04 -14.22
N TYR A 522 68.14 50.91 -13.54
CA TYR A 522 67.04 49.99 -13.82
C TYR A 522 66.01 49.98 -12.67
N LYS A 523 64.71 49.91 -13.00
CA LYS A 523 63.61 49.87 -12.03
C LYS A 523 63.17 48.42 -11.75
N LEU A 524 63.09 48.04 -10.47
CA LEU A 524 62.59 46.72 -10.03
C LEU A 524 61.05 46.65 -10.16
N ILE A 525 60.57 45.64 -10.88
CA ILE A 525 59.16 45.36 -11.15
C ILE A 525 58.82 43.99 -10.54
N GLY A 526 58.11 43.98 -9.41
CA GLY A 526 57.65 42.77 -8.71
C GLY A 526 57.90 42.82 -7.19
N HIS A 527 57.65 41.72 -6.49
CA HIS A 527 57.77 41.64 -5.03
C HIS A 527 59.23 41.51 -4.58
N LYS A 528 59.65 42.33 -3.61
CA LYS A 528 61.04 42.37 -3.13
C LYS A 528 61.46 41.13 -2.32
N THR A 529 60.51 40.47 -1.66
CA THR A 529 60.76 39.30 -0.80
C THR A 529 59.61 38.31 -0.95
N ILE A 530 59.93 37.02 -1.06
CA ILE A 530 58.98 35.90 -1.11
C ILE A 530 59.39 34.81 -0.09
N SER A 531 58.46 33.94 0.27
CA SER A 531 58.58 32.96 1.36
C SER A 531 58.06 31.58 0.95
N CYS A 532 58.73 30.51 1.39
CA CYS A 532 58.33 29.13 1.10
C CYS A 532 57.20 28.69 2.03
N ALA A 533 56.08 28.24 1.47
CA ALA A 533 54.91 27.75 2.21
C ALA A 533 54.83 26.20 2.23
N LEU A 534 54.07 25.66 3.19
CA LEU A 534 53.67 24.24 3.17
C LEU A 534 52.90 23.94 1.87
N GLY A 535 53.27 22.85 1.19
CA GLY A 535 52.83 22.55 -0.17
C GLY A 535 53.90 22.80 -1.25
N GLY A 536 55.05 23.38 -0.90
CA GLY A 536 56.23 23.46 -1.78
C GLY A 536 56.23 24.61 -2.78
N THR A 537 55.36 25.61 -2.58
CA THR A 537 55.29 26.82 -3.41
C THR A 537 55.86 28.04 -2.71
N TRP A 538 56.59 28.87 -3.45
CA TRP A 538 56.95 30.22 -3.02
C TRP A 538 55.74 31.16 -3.11
N SER A 539 55.67 32.16 -2.24
CA SER A 539 54.55 33.12 -2.15
C SER A 539 54.46 34.15 -3.30
N GLY A 540 55.29 34.04 -4.35
CA GLY A 540 55.25 34.89 -5.54
C GLY A 540 56.35 34.57 -6.56
N GLU A 541 56.26 35.17 -7.75
CA GLU A 541 57.25 35.06 -8.83
C GLU A 541 58.45 36.02 -8.66
N ALA A 542 59.55 35.77 -9.39
CA ALA A 542 60.76 36.58 -9.33
C ALA A 542 60.63 37.92 -10.10
N PRO A 543 61.10 39.06 -9.54
CA PRO A 543 60.94 40.40 -10.14
C PRO A 543 61.96 40.72 -11.26
N GLN A 544 61.69 41.73 -12.10
CA GLN A 544 62.52 42.13 -13.26
C GLN A 544 63.06 43.59 -13.20
N CYS A 545 64.10 43.93 -13.97
CA CYS A 545 64.78 45.24 -13.99
C CYS A 545 64.77 45.92 -15.40
N ARG A 546 64.34 47.19 -15.60
CA ARG A 546 64.22 47.88 -16.95
C ARG A 546 64.51 49.43 -17.00
N PHE A 547 64.70 50.00 -18.22
CA PHE A 547 65.10 51.41 -18.62
C PHE A 547 64.09 52.06 -19.64
N ILE A 548 64.14 53.39 -19.99
CA ILE A 548 63.06 54.16 -20.73
C ILE A 548 63.55 55.22 -21.79
N GLU A 549 62.92 55.29 -23.00
CA GLU A 549 63.10 56.30 -24.10
C GLU A 549 61.89 56.32 -25.13
N CYS A 550 61.66 57.39 -25.94
CA CYS A 550 60.52 57.54 -26.89
C CYS A 550 60.74 57.27 -28.42
N GLY A 551 61.98 57.31 -28.94
CA GLY A 551 62.28 57.07 -30.38
C GLY A 551 61.98 58.21 -31.38
N LEU A 552 62.44 58.06 -32.63
CA LEU A 552 62.39 59.07 -33.71
C LEU A 552 61.08 59.02 -34.55
N PRO A 553 60.41 60.16 -34.85
CA PRO A 553 59.24 60.21 -35.75
C PRO A 553 59.55 59.96 -37.23
N GLU A 554 58.55 59.48 -37.97
CA GLU A 554 58.63 59.19 -39.42
C GLU A 554 58.38 60.42 -40.32
N ASN A 555 58.82 60.32 -41.59
CA ASN A 555 58.85 61.41 -42.57
C ASN A 555 57.80 61.21 -43.69
N LEU A 556 57.08 62.27 -44.08
CA LEU A 556 56.01 62.20 -45.08
C LEU A 556 56.53 62.18 -46.53
N ARG A 557 55.74 61.58 -47.42
CA ARG A 557 55.84 61.75 -48.88
C ARG A 557 54.89 62.85 -49.33
N ASP A 558 55.32 63.63 -50.32
CA ASP A 558 54.58 64.75 -50.92
C ASP A 558 54.12 65.82 -49.90
N GLY A 559 54.87 65.90 -48.80
CA GLY A 559 54.75 66.81 -47.67
C GLY A 559 56.07 66.86 -46.88
N GLN A 560 56.11 67.56 -45.74
CA GLN A 560 57.33 67.72 -44.92
C GLN A 560 57.09 67.59 -43.41
N MET A 561 58.13 67.19 -42.66
CA MET A 561 58.12 67.09 -41.18
C MET A 561 59.17 68.00 -40.53
N ILE A 562 58.86 68.55 -39.35
CA ILE A 562 59.74 69.48 -38.61
C ILE A 562 59.77 69.11 -37.12
N LEU A 563 60.94 68.68 -36.61
CA LEU A 563 61.19 68.46 -35.17
C LEU A 563 61.51 69.79 -34.49
N VAL A 564 60.62 70.27 -33.62
CA VAL A 564 60.71 71.61 -32.99
C VAL A 564 61.84 71.68 -31.96
N ASN A 565 62.04 70.60 -31.18
CA ASN A 565 62.97 70.57 -30.05
C ASN A 565 64.31 69.86 -30.36
N GLN A 566 64.48 69.32 -31.56
CA GLN A 566 65.68 68.59 -32.03
C GLN A 566 66.07 67.32 -31.24
N THR A 567 65.28 66.88 -30.26
CA THR A 567 65.51 65.66 -29.46
C THR A 567 64.26 64.77 -29.42
N THR A 568 64.41 63.56 -28.87
CA THR A 568 63.36 62.52 -28.80
C THR A 568 63.18 61.97 -27.39
N TYR A 569 63.54 62.78 -26.39
CA TYR A 569 63.34 62.48 -24.97
C TYR A 569 62.06 63.12 -24.46
N LEU A 570 61.68 62.78 -23.23
CA LEU A 570 60.51 63.31 -22.52
C LEU A 570 60.27 64.82 -22.76
N ASN A 571 59.07 65.16 -23.22
CA ASN A 571 58.57 66.51 -23.57
C ASN A 571 59.11 67.15 -24.88
N SER A 572 59.52 66.37 -25.87
CA SER A 572 59.89 66.85 -27.24
C SER A 572 58.69 66.98 -28.19
N ILE A 573 58.74 67.82 -29.25
CA ILE A 573 57.60 68.16 -30.16
C ILE A 573 57.95 68.07 -31.67
N VAL A 574 57.00 67.69 -32.55
CA VAL A 574 57.12 67.60 -34.04
C VAL A 574 55.85 68.09 -34.79
N LYS A 575 55.98 68.65 -36.02
CA LYS A 575 54.92 69.27 -36.88
C LYS A 575 54.97 68.86 -38.39
N TYR A 576 53.87 68.92 -39.16
CA TYR A 576 53.76 68.44 -40.57
C TYR A 576 52.92 69.31 -41.57
N GLU A 577 53.19 69.26 -42.90
CA GLU A 577 52.51 70.05 -43.99
C GLU A 577 52.43 69.33 -45.39
N CYS A 578 51.52 69.73 -46.31
CA CYS A 578 51.27 69.14 -47.68
C CYS A 578 51.10 70.19 -48.83
N GLY A 579 51.12 69.77 -50.12
CA GLY A 579 51.04 70.64 -51.33
C GLY A 579 49.71 70.70 -52.14
N GLU A 580 49.63 71.54 -53.18
CA GLU A 580 48.41 71.81 -53.99
C GLU A 580 47.95 70.66 -54.91
N ASP A 581 46.63 70.57 -55.17
CA ASP A 581 45.86 69.42 -55.72
C ASP A 581 45.87 68.14 -54.84
N PHE A 582 46.47 68.24 -53.64
CA PHE A 582 46.51 67.22 -52.60
C PHE A 582 45.93 67.81 -51.28
N TRP A 583 45.58 66.95 -50.31
CA TRP A 583 45.13 67.36 -48.98
C TRP A 583 45.82 66.53 -47.89
N ILE A 584 45.88 67.07 -46.66
CA ILE A 584 46.45 66.41 -45.48
C ILE A 584 45.39 65.61 -44.72
N ASP A 585 45.72 64.37 -44.37
CA ASP A 585 44.90 63.47 -43.56
C ASP A 585 45.66 63.08 -42.29
N GLY A 586 45.18 63.52 -41.12
CA GLY A 586 45.79 63.27 -39.80
C GLY A 586 46.17 64.54 -39.00
N PRO A 587 46.70 64.38 -37.77
CA PRO A 587 47.00 65.47 -36.85
C PRO A 587 48.31 66.21 -37.19
N GLU A 588 48.29 67.53 -37.07
CA GLU A 588 49.39 68.41 -37.51
C GLU A 588 50.61 68.42 -36.57
N GLU A 589 50.47 68.09 -35.28
CA GLU A 589 51.53 68.18 -34.24
C GLU A 589 51.50 67.03 -33.19
N ARG A 590 52.65 66.66 -32.61
CA ARG A 590 52.82 65.51 -31.66
C ARG A 590 53.89 65.75 -30.57
N ILE A 591 53.77 65.14 -29.37
CA ILE A 591 54.64 65.36 -28.17
C ILE A 591 55.09 64.02 -27.49
N CYS A 592 56.33 63.87 -27.00
CA CYS A 592 56.80 62.64 -26.27
C CYS A 592 56.53 62.67 -24.74
N MET A 593 56.10 61.53 -24.17
CA MET A 593 55.50 61.38 -22.83
C MET A 593 56.30 60.49 -21.85
N GLU A 594 55.94 60.49 -20.54
CA GLU A 594 56.66 59.76 -19.46
C GLU A 594 56.60 58.22 -19.56
N ASP A 595 55.71 57.70 -20.40
CA ASP A 595 55.55 56.27 -20.70
C ASP A 595 56.45 55.78 -21.86
N GLY A 596 57.21 56.68 -22.50
CA GLY A 596 58.08 56.35 -23.63
C GLY A 596 57.39 56.34 -25.00
N HIS A 597 56.28 57.07 -25.21
CA HIS A 597 55.62 57.19 -26.52
C HIS A 597 55.31 58.63 -26.93
N TRP A 598 55.08 58.85 -28.23
CA TRP A 598 54.56 60.11 -28.78
C TRP A 598 53.03 60.16 -28.67
N SER A 599 52.47 61.35 -28.41
CA SER A 599 51.08 61.61 -28.01
C SER A 599 49.99 61.23 -29.02
N SER A 600 50.34 60.94 -30.27
CA SER A 600 49.44 60.66 -31.39
C SER A 600 50.22 60.04 -32.57
N VAL A 601 49.53 59.71 -33.68
CA VAL A 601 50.10 59.07 -34.91
C VAL A 601 50.45 60.09 -36.01
N SER A 602 51.14 59.66 -37.09
CA SER A 602 51.62 60.51 -38.21
C SER A 602 50.54 60.78 -39.29
N PRO A 603 50.51 61.96 -39.95
CA PRO A 603 49.60 62.28 -41.07
C PRO A 603 50.13 61.86 -42.48
N ILE A 604 49.33 62.03 -43.55
CA ILE A 604 49.64 61.68 -44.96
C ILE A 604 49.07 62.72 -45.97
N CYS A 605 49.65 62.89 -47.17
CA CYS A 605 49.19 63.79 -48.25
C CYS A 605 48.63 63.03 -49.49
N MET A 606 47.46 63.41 -50.07
CA MET A 606 46.83 62.64 -51.20
C MET A 606 46.12 63.45 -52.30
N LYS A 607 46.33 63.10 -53.60
CA LYS A 607 45.75 63.79 -54.79
C LYS A 607 44.23 63.66 -54.93
N ILE A 608 43.55 64.61 -55.58
CA ILE A 608 42.10 64.59 -55.88
C ILE A 608 41.76 63.74 -57.12
N THR A 609 40.99 62.66 -56.91
CA THR A 609 40.40 61.73 -57.91
C THR A 609 39.06 61.22 -57.39
N CYS A 610 38.16 60.74 -58.26
CA CYS A 610 37.08 59.84 -57.83
C CYS A 610 37.58 58.40 -57.88
N ASP A 611 36.92 57.50 -57.15
CA ASP A 611 37.30 56.09 -57.11
C ASP A 611 37.11 55.38 -58.46
N SER A 612 37.65 54.17 -58.63
CA SER A 612 37.36 53.37 -59.83
C SER A 612 35.88 52.92 -59.81
N PRO A 613 35.15 52.95 -60.93
CA PRO A 613 33.84 52.33 -61.01
C PRO A 613 33.98 50.83 -60.73
N GLU A 614 33.13 50.32 -59.86
CA GLU A 614 33.12 48.91 -59.48
C GLU A 614 32.71 48.05 -60.68
N LEU A 615 33.33 46.89 -60.85
CA LEU A 615 32.97 45.91 -61.87
C LEU A 615 32.04 44.86 -61.25
N PRO A 616 30.77 44.72 -61.70
CA PRO A 616 29.92 43.64 -61.23
C PRO A 616 30.47 42.30 -61.69
N GLU A 617 30.58 41.35 -60.78
CA GLU A 617 31.11 40.01 -61.08
C GLU A 617 30.21 39.28 -62.08
N GLY A 618 30.80 38.66 -63.11
CA GLY A 618 30.04 38.17 -64.26
C GLY A 618 29.59 39.25 -65.25
N GLY A 619 30.02 40.51 -65.09
CA GLY A 619 29.76 41.62 -66.01
C GLY A 619 31.00 42.41 -66.43
N TYR A 620 30.80 43.49 -67.19
CA TYR A 620 31.88 44.36 -67.67
C TYR A 620 31.45 45.83 -67.87
N VAL A 621 32.41 46.75 -67.71
CA VAL A 621 32.24 48.20 -67.78
C VAL A 621 33.13 48.80 -68.87
N THR A 622 32.68 49.90 -69.49
CA THR A 622 33.41 50.62 -70.54
C THR A 622 33.56 52.11 -70.20
N GLY A 623 34.81 52.57 -70.09
CA GLY A 623 35.23 53.96 -69.79
C GLY A 623 36.61 53.95 -69.11
N TYR A 624 37.50 54.92 -69.42
CA TYR A 624 38.95 54.76 -69.17
C TYR A 624 39.67 55.90 -68.42
N ASN A 625 38.96 56.89 -67.86
CA ASN A 625 39.55 57.89 -66.96
C ASN A 625 38.64 58.15 -65.75
N PHE A 626 39.23 58.37 -64.58
CA PHE A 626 38.57 58.61 -63.28
C PHE A 626 39.08 59.88 -62.59
N ASP A 627 39.97 60.64 -63.25
CA ASP A 627 40.23 62.03 -62.89
C ASP A 627 38.92 62.82 -62.88
N VAL A 628 38.90 63.85 -62.02
CA VAL A 628 37.78 64.77 -61.86
C VAL A 628 37.17 65.21 -63.21
N HIS A 629 35.84 65.06 -63.37
CA HIS A 629 35.02 65.30 -64.58
C HIS A 629 34.93 64.20 -65.68
N SER A 630 35.04 62.90 -65.36
CA SER A 630 34.98 61.77 -66.34
C SER A 630 33.69 60.89 -66.28
N GLU A 631 33.35 60.06 -67.31
CA GLU A 631 32.10 59.25 -67.45
C GLU A 631 32.29 57.73 -67.81
N VAL A 632 31.35 56.82 -67.43
CA VAL A 632 31.44 55.32 -67.57
C VAL A 632 30.09 54.54 -67.74
N GLN A 633 30.07 53.30 -68.30
CA GLN A 633 28.85 52.47 -68.60
C GLN A 633 28.96 50.91 -68.38
N TYR A 634 27.86 50.19 -68.04
CA TYR A 634 27.81 48.79 -67.49
C TYR A 634 27.02 47.69 -68.28
N HIS A 635 27.43 46.39 -68.21
CA HIS A 635 26.83 45.18 -68.87
C HIS A 635 27.02 43.83 -68.10
N CYS A 636 26.27 42.74 -68.43
CA CYS A 636 26.43 41.37 -67.86
C CYS A 636 26.69 40.24 -68.90
N SER A 637 27.15 39.07 -68.43
CA SER A 637 27.47 37.85 -69.22
C SER A 637 26.43 36.71 -69.09
N ASP A 638 26.49 35.71 -69.98
CA ASP A 638 25.58 34.55 -69.96
C ASP A 638 25.51 33.85 -68.59
N GLY A 639 24.31 33.39 -68.22
CA GLY A 639 24.02 32.81 -66.89
C GLY A 639 23.74 33.82 -65.78
N HIS A 640 23.86 35.12 -66.05
CA HIS A 640 23.63 36.21 -65.10
C HIS A 640 22.63 37.25 -65.66
N TYR A 641 22.05 38.10 -64.81
CA TYR A 641 21.25 39.26 -65.24
C TYR A 641 21.62 40.54 -64.46
N LEU A 642 21.38 41.71 -65.07
CA LEU A 642 21.71 43.05 -64.51
C LEU A 642 20.57 43.62 -63.67
N GLU A 643 20.91 44.23 -62.53
CA GLU A 643 19.98 44.95 -61.64
C GLU A 643 20.59 46.32 -61.26
N GLY A 644 19.99 47.41 -61.75
CA GLY A 644 20.41 48.81 -61.51
C GLY A 644 20.57 49.68 -62.78
N ASP A 645 20.86 50.98 -62.59
CA ASP A 645 21.10 51.96 -63.67
C ASP A 645 22.50 51.80 -64.29
N ASN A 646 22.66 52.10 -65.60
CA ASN A 646 23.83 51.65 -66.36
C ASN A 646 24.91 52.71 -66.73
N ILE A 647 24.84 53.98 -66.32
CA ILE A 647 25.81 55.07 -66.68
C ILE A 647 26.09 56.04 -65.50
N ARG A 648 27.34 56.49 -65.27
CA ARG A 648 27.74 57.40 -64.13
C ARG A 648 28.89 58.40 -64.47
N VAL A 649 29.02 59.52 -63.71
CA VAL A 649 29.98 60.66 -63.92
C VAL A 649 30.68 61.15 -62.63
N CYS A 650 31.95 61.58 -62.67
CA CYS A 650 32.82 61.96 -61.52
C CYS A 650 32.96 63.49 -61.24
N THR A 651 33.02 63.91 -59.96
CA THR A 651 32.94 65.32 -59.49
C THR A 651 34.12 65.81 -58.62
N ARG A 652 34.25 67.14 -58.40
CA ARG A 652 35.34 67.77 -57.61
C ARG A 652 35.38 67.38 -56.14
N ASP A 653 34.24 66.96 -55.59
CA ASP A 653 34.10 66.48 -54.23
C ASP A 653 34.46 64.98 -54.08
N ARG A 654 35.09 64.39 -55.12
CA ARG A 654 35.59 63.00 -55.23
C ARG A 654 34.53 61.90 -55.38
N VAL A 655 33.29 62.23 -55.80
CA VAL A 655 32.18 61.25 -55.84
C VAL A 655 31.58 61.09 -57.25
N TRP A 656 31.12 59.87 -57.57
CA TRP A 656 30.33 59.54 -58.77
C TRP A 656 28.82 59.78 -58.59
N THR A 657 28.14 60.21 -59.65
CA THR A 657 26.66 60.33 -59.66
C THR A 657 25.96 58.97 -59.59
N GLY A 658 24.90 58.83 -58.79
CA GLY A 658 24.06 57.61 -58.71
C GLY A 658 24.69 56.47 -57.89
N ASP A 659 24.10 55.26 -57.95
CA ASP A 659 24.56 54.01 -57.29
C ASP A 659 25.08 52.98 -58.32
N SER A 660 25.79 51.92 -57.88
CA SER A 660 26.38 50.87 -58.75
C SER A 660 25.38 49.74 -59.10
N PRO A 661 25.25 49.29 -60.37
CA PRO A 661 24.42 48.14 -60.74
C PRO A 661 25.14 46.79 -60.56
N SER A 662 24.40 45.71 -60.31
CA SER A 662 24.92 44.36 -60.02
C SER A 662 24.54 43.31 -61.09
N CYS A 663 25.40 42.29 -61.29
CA CYS A 663 25.11 41.12 -62.11
C CYS A 663 24.94 39.88 -61.21
N ILE A 664 23.81 39.17 -61.27
CA ILE A 664 23.49 38.07 -60.34
C ILE A 664 23.30 36.74 -61.09
N PHE A 665 23.94 35.68 -60.59
CA PHE A 665 23.86 34.31 -61.14
C PHE A 665 22.54 33.59 -60.80
N VAL A 666 22.23 32.48 -61.49
CA VAL A 666 21.03 31.66 -61.28
C VAL A 666 21.32 30.44 -60.42
N ASP A 667 21.02 30.58 -59.12
CA ASP A 667 20.99 29.54 -58.10
C ASP A 667 19.53 29.23 -57.70
N CYS A 668 19.21 27.97 -57.37
CA CYS A 668 17.89 27.56 -56.85
C CYS A 668 17.86 27.44 -55.31
N ASP A 669 18.93 27.87 -54.64
CA ASP A 669 19.18 27.76 -53.20
C ASP A 669 19.23 26.32 -52.67
N ALA A 670 19.84 26.17 -51.49
CA ALA A 670 19.84 24.91 -50.77
C ALA A 670 18.42 24.59 -50.26
N VAL A 671 17.93 23.40 -50.57
CA VAL A 671 16.63 22.91 -50.09
C VAL A 671 16.63 22.86 -48.56
N PRO A 672 15.59 23.39 -47.88
CA PRO A 672 15.47 23.32 -46.43
C PRO A 672 15.61 21.89 -45.90
N SER A 673 16.24 21.73 -44.74
CA SER A 673 16.46 20.42 -44.11
C SER A 673 15.13 19.68 -43.89
N VAL A 674 14.98 18.52 -44.52
CA VAL A 674 13.77 17.68 -44.39
C VAL A 674 13.79 17.01 -43.02
N PRO A 675 12.80 17.25 -42.13
CA PRO A 675 12.77 16.62 -40.83
C PRO A 675 12.69 15.08 -40.97
N PHE A 676 13.61 14.38 -40.29
CA PHE A 676 13.75 12.93 -40.37
C PHE A 676 14.07 12.39 -41.79
N GLY A 677 14.77 13.18 -42.62
CA GLY A 677 15.38 12.70 -43.86
C GLY A 677 16.69 13.43 -44.19
N ASP A 678 17.46 12.84 -45.10
CA ASP A 678 18.74 13.34 -45.59
C ASP A 678 18.62 13.72 -47.08
N VAL A 679 19.20 14.87 -47.44
CA VAL A 679 19.20 15.42 -48.82
C VAL A 679 20.62 15.34 -49.39
N TYR A 680 20.77 14.68 -50.52
CA TYR A 680 22.04 14.50 -51.23
C TYR A 680 22.07 15.35 -52.50
N TYR A 681 23.01 16.29 -52.57
CA TYR A 681 23.28 17.10 -53.76
C TYR A 681 24.23 16.33 -54.69
N LEU A 682 23.69 15.63 -55.69
CA LEU A 682 24.46 14.74 -56.57
C LEU A 682 25.53 15.49 -57.41
N ASN A 683 25.31 16.79 -57.61
CA ASN A 683 26.24 17.69 -58.30
C ASN A 683 27.02 18.62 -57.33
N GLU A 684 26.91 18.41 -56.02
CA GLU A 684 27.52 19.22 -54.94
C GLU A 684 27.23 20.75 -55.03
N THR A 685 26.19 21.11 -55.79
CA THR A 685 25.85 22.50 -56.18
C THR A 685 24.34 22.66 -56.27
N THR A 686 23.85 23.89 -56.12
CA THR A 686 22.42 24.28 -56.18
C THR A 686 22.07 25.07 -57.46
N THR A 687 23.06 25.23 -58.34
CA THR A 687 23.04 26.01 -59.58
C THR A 687 22.15 25.42 -60.69
N LEU A 688 21.86 26.23 -61.71
CA LEU A 688 21.07 25.82 -62.88
C LEU A 688 21.49 24.45 -63.47
N GLY A 689 20.59 23.47 -63.40
CA GLY A 689 20.78 22.11 -63.91
C GLY A 689 21.28 21.08 -62.88
N SER A 690 21.63 21.50 -61.66
CA SER A 690 22.04 20.58 -60.58
C SER A 690 20.89 19.71 -60.08
N VAL A 691 21.21 18.51 -59.59
CA VAL A 691 20.26 17.47 -59.20
C VAL A 691 20.40 17.10 -57.72
N ILE A 692 19.26 16.88 -57.05
CA ILE A 692 19.18 16.39 -55.68
C ILE A 692 18.39 15.09 -55.57
N GLU A 693 18.82 14.22 -54.66
CA GLU A 693 18.12 13.00 -54.24
C GLU A 693 17.82 13.07 -52.73
N ILE A 694 16.63 12.61 -52.32
CA ILE A 694 16.13 12.78 -50.95
C ILE A 694 15.74 11.41 -50.39
N THR A 695 16.19 11.13 -49.17
CA THR A 695 15.96 9.85 -48.48
C THR A 695 15.41 10.09 -47.07
N CYS A 696 14.68 9.13 -46.51
CA CYS A 696 14.15 9.26 -45.15
C CYS A 696 14.91 8.39 -44.14
N ASN A 697 15.02 8.91 -42.92
CA ASN A 697 15.67 8.25 -41.80
C ASN A 697 14.90 7.00 -41.38
N LYS A 698 15.62 6.08 -40.73
CA LYS A 698 15.07 4.80 -40.26
C LYS A 698 13.74 5.00 -39.51
N ASN A 699 12.73 4.21 -39.90
CA ASN A 699 11.33 4.26 -39.42
C ASN A 699 10.45 5.40 -39.98
N HIS A 700 10.89 6.14 -41.00
CA HIS A 700 10.06 7.09 -41.74
C HIS A 700 9.93 6.66 -43.22
N ARG A 701 8.85 7.06 -43.90
CA ARG A 701 8.59 6.81 -45.33
C ARG A 701 8.52 8.13 -46.09
N LEU A 702 9.06 8.14 -47.31
CA LEU A 702 9.04 9.32 -48.18
C LEU A 702 7.69 9.43 -48.91
N VAL A 703 7.09 10.62 -48.88
CA VAL A 703 5.88 10.98 -49.63
C VAL A 703 6.16 12.24 -50.43
N GLY A 704 6.19 12.12 -51.77
CA GLY A 704 6.55 13.20 -52.71
C GLY A 704 7.66 12.77 -53.68
N ASP A 705 8.22 13.74 -54.42
CA ASP A 705 9.24 13.46 -55.45
C ASP A 705 10.65 13.37 -54.84
N PHE A 706 11.20 12.15 -54.81
CA PHE A 706 12.51 11.88 -54.20
C PHE A 706 13.73 12.38 -55.01
N HIS A 707 13.53 12.86 -56.24
CA HIS A 707 14.60 13.27 -57.16
C HIS A 707 14.19 14.56 -57.90
N ARG A 708 14.96 15.65 -57.77
CA ARG A 708 14.58 17.00 -58.27
C ARG A 708 15.76 17.72 -58.93
N VAL A 709 15.46 18.67 -59.83
CA VAL A 709 16.45 19.38 -60.67
C VAL A 709 16.23 20.90 -60.61
N CYS A 710 17.30 21.69 -60.48
CA CYS A 710 17.24 23.16 -60.48
C CYS A 710 16.95 23.71 -61.89
N LEU A 711 15.91 24.54 -62.01
CA LEU A 711 15.44 25.13 -63.26
C LEU A 711 15.87 26.60 -63.43
N LYS A 712 15.88 27.08 -64.68
CA LYS A 712 16.22 28.48 -65.03
C LYS A 712 15.30 29.55 -64.43
N THR A 713 14.25 29.13 -63.73
CA THR A 713 13.28 29.96 -63.01
C THR A 713 13.66 30.17 -61.54
N ARG A 714 14.81 29.65 -61.07
CA ARG A 714 15.23 29.59 -59.65
C ARG A 714 14.36 28.69 -58.77
N GLU A 715 13.75 27.65 -59.34
CA GLU A 715 12.94 26.68 -58.59
C GLU A 715 13.38 25.24 -58.87
N TRP A 716 13.26 24.37 -57.84
CA TRP A 716 13.48 22.93 -57.93
C TRP A 716 12.24 22.22 -58.52
N SER A 717 12.42 21.43 -59.57
CA SER A 717 11.35 20.70 -60.25
C SER A 717 10.55 19.78 -59.31
N GLY A 718 9.24 19.63 -59.54
CA GLY A 718 8.40 18.66 -58.83
C GLY A 718 7.92 19.12 -57.45
N SER A 719 7.24 18.22 -56.73
CA SER A 719 6.68 18.47 -55.40
C SER A 719 7.72 18.30 -54.29
N GLN A 720 7.58 19.05 -53.20
CA GLN A 720 8.44 18.93 -52.02
C GLN A 720 8.14 17.61 -51.29
N PRO A 721 9.11 16.71 -51.09
CA PRO A 721 8.87 15.47 -50.36
C PRO A 721 8.94 15.64 -48.84
N GLU A 722 8.11 14.87 -48.14
CA GLU A 722 8.04 14.81 -46.67
C GLU A 722 8.30 13.38 -46.16
N CYS A 723 8.89 13.26 -44.96
CA CYS A 723 9.18 11.98 -44.31
C CYS A 723 8.17 11.69 -43.20
N GLU A 724 7.13 10.89 -43.50
CA GLU A 724 6.10 10.48 -42.53
C GLU A 724 6.58 9.36 -41.60
N GLU A 725 6.25 9.42 -40.31
CA GLU A 725 6.56 8.35 -39.34
C GLU A 725 5.79 7.06 -39.66
N ILE A 726 6.50 5.94 -39.76
CA ILE A 726 5.88 4.62 -39.94
C ILE A 726 5.24 4.18 -38.62
N ARG A 727 3.96 3.77 -38.66
CA ARG A 727 3.21 3.29 -37.50
C ARG A 727 2.49 1.97 -37.79
N CYS A 728 2.21 1.21 -36.74
CA CYS A 728 1.43 -0.03 -36.80
C CYS A 728 -0.02 0.19 -36.37
N GLY A 729 -0.92 -0.57 -37.01
CA GLY A 729 -2.36 -0.54 -36.75
C GLY A 729 -2.79 -1.09 -35.38
N ALA A 730 -4.07 -0.86 -35.08
CA ALA A 730 -4.75 -1.15 -33.81
C ALA A 730 -4.64 -2.61 -33.29
N LEU A 731 -4.82 -2.77 -31.97
CA LEU A 731 -4.62 -4.03 -31.26
C LEU A 731 -5.75 -5.05 -31.45
N GLU A 732 -5.38 -6.23 -31.95
CA GLU A 732 -6.16 -7.45 -31.75
C GLU A 732 -6.18 -7.81 -30.26
N HIS A 733 -7.39 -8.06 -29.73
CA HIS A 733 -7.66 -8.43 -28.35
C HIS A 733 -8.13 -9.89 -28.26
N PRO A 734 -7.26 -10.84 -27.86
CA PRO A 734 -7.66 -12.20 -27.55
C PRO A 734 -8.62 -12.23 -26.34
N ILE A 735 -9.61 -13.13 -26.39
CA ILE A 735 -10.56 -13.31 -25.28
C ILE A 735 -9.80 -13.82 -24.05
N GLY A 736 -10.00 -13.18 -22.89
CA GLY A 736 -9.31 -13.54 -21.64
C GLY A 736 -7.84 -13.09 -21.57
N ALA A 737 -7.40 -12.18 -22.43
CA ALA A 737 -6.07 -11.58 -22.39
C ALA A 737 -6.09 -10.11 -21.95
N LYS A 738 -5.19 -9.76 -21.03
CA LYS A 738 -4.78 -8.38 -20.77
C LYS A 738 -3.50 -8.09 -21.53
N HIS A 739 -3.21 -6.82 -21.77
CA HIS A 739 -2.00 -6.40 -22.46
C HIS A 739 -1.39 -5.18 -21.75
N SER A 740 -0.07 -5.06 -21.79
CA SER A 740 0.67 -3.85 -21.42
C SER A 740 1.47 -3.36 -22.63
N ILE A 741 1.52 -2.05 -22.81
CA ILE A 741 2.21 -1.40 -23.92
C ILE A 741 3.46 -0.71 -23.37
N ALA A 742 4.61 -1.04 -23.92
CA ALA A 742 5.90 -0.43 -23.60
C ALA A 742 6.47 0.25 -24.85
N GLY A 743 7.07 1.43 -24.66
CA GLY A 743 7.75 2.14 -25.76
C GLY A 743 6.82 2.70 -26.84
N ASN A 744 5.55 3.03 -26.54
CA ASN A 744 4.71 3.88 -27.40
C ASN A 744 4.64 5.33 -26.86
N ASP A 745 4.08 6.26 -27.63
CA ASP A 745 3.81 7.62 -27.16
C ASP A 745 2.54 7.70 -26.26
N GLY A 746 2.45 8.75 -25.44
CA GLY A 746 1.34 8.94 -24.49
C GLY A 746 -0.02 9.30 -25.13
N ARG A 747 -0.12 9.31 -26.46
CA ARG A 747 -1.32 9.77 -27.18
C ARG A 747 -2.51 8.82 -27.01
N ILE A 748 -2.27 7.52 -26.80
CA ILE A 748 -3.31 6.53 -26.49
C ILE A 748 -4.04 6.85 -25.17
N SER A 749 -3.32 7.32 -24.15
CA SER A 749 -3.88 7.68 -22.84
C SER A 749 -4.94 8.78 -22.94
N ALA A 750 -4.73 9.75 -23.83
CA ALA A 750 -5.67 10.84 -24.09
C ALA A 750 -6.89 10.40 -24.92
N ALA A 751 -6.72 9.42 -25.83
CA ALA A 751 -7.80 8.89 -26.66
C ALA A 751 -8.75 7.98 -25.86
N LEU A 752 -8.22 7.10 -25.00
CA LEU A 752 -9.01 6.18 -24.17
C LEU A 752 -9.71 6.89 -23.00
N ALA A 753 -9.13 7.97 -22.45
CA ALA A 753 -9.75 8.71 -21.35
C ALA A 753 -11.02 9.50 -21.75
N ARG A 754 -11.20 9.83 -23.05
CA ARG A 754 -12.27 10.73 -23.52
C ARG A 754 -13.53 10.05 -24.06
N ARG A 755 -13.62 8.71 -24.10
CA ARG A 755 -14.83 8.00 -24.60
C ARG A 755 -15.22 6.79 -23.75
N ARG A 756 -15.96 7.02 -22.67
CA ARG A 756 -16.82 5.96 -22.09
C ARG A 756 -17.98 5.70 -23.06
N GLY A 757 -18.10 4.48 -23.60
CA GLY A 757 -19.37 3.98 -24.16
C GLY A 757 -19.52 3.86 -25.69
N GLN A 758 -18.48 4.02 -26.51
CA GLN A 758 -18.54 3.71 -27.96
C GLN A 758 -17.46 2.72 -28.40
N PRO A 759 -17.75 1.81 -29.34
CA PRO A 759 -16.73 0.94 -29.93
C PRO A 759 -15.76 1.76 -30.80
N VAL A 760 -14.47 1.57 -30.59
CA VAL A 760 -13.40 2.20 -31.39
C VAL A 760 -13.47 1.65 -32.83
N PRO A 761 -13.27 2.49 -33.88
CA PRO A 761 -13.22 2.01 -35.27
C PRO A 761 -12.19 0.88 -35.43
N LYS A 762 -12.57 -0.17 -36.17
CA LYS A 762 -11.86 -1.45 -36.17
C LYS A 762 -10.49 -1.44 -36.88
N TYR A 763 -10.06 -0.31 -37.42
CA TYR A 763 -8.74 -0.11 -38.03
C TYR A 763 -8.38 1.40 -38.01
N ASP A 764 -7.56 1.81 -37.05
CA ASP A 764 -6.76 3.04 -37.17
C ASP A 764 -5.30 2.62 -37.43
N PRO A 765 -4.73 2.88 -38.63
CA PRO A 765 -3.39 2.45 -38.98
C PRO A 765 -2.26 3.19 -38.23
N ASN A 766 -2.54 4.32 -37.55
CA ASN A 766 -1.52 5.23 -37.03
C ASN A 766 -1.31 5.18 -35.50
N THR A 767 -1.56 4.02 -34.88
CA THR A 767 -1.70 3.93 -33.41
C THR A 767 -0.39 3.68 -32.64
N PHE A 768 0.56 2.90 -33.19
CA PHE A 768 1.78 2.47 -32.47
C PHE A 768 3.05 2.78 -33.25
N LYS A 769 4.06 3.42 -32.63
CA LYS A 769 5.35 3.71 -33.29
C LYS A 769 6.22 2.46 -33.47
N VAL A 770 7.11 2.45 -34.47
CA VAL A 770 8.08 1.36 -34.68
C VAL A 770 8.93 1.14 -33.42
N GLY A 771 9.11 -0.13 -33.04
CA GLY A 771 9.76 -0.51 -31.80
C GLY A 771 8.84 -0.54 -30.58
N SER A 772 7.57 -0.09 -30.67
CA SER A 772 6.57 -0.33 -29.63
C SER A 772 6.42 -1.82 -29.37
N VAL A 773 6.37 -2.20 -28.09
CA VAL A 773 6.22 -3.57 -27.62
C VAL A 773 4.87 -3.72 -26.91
N ILE A 774 4.08 -4.69 -27.34
CA ILE A 774 2.90 -5.16 -26.62
C ILE A 774 3.28 -6.46 -25.92
N THR A 775 3.08 -6.53 -24.61
CA THR A 775 3.18 -7.78 -23.84
C THR A 775 1.78 -8.22 -23.43
N TYR A 776 1.34 -9.36 -23.94
CA TYR A 776 0.10 -10.01 -23.58
C TYR A 776 0.28 -10.87 -22.34
N ARG A 777 -0.69 -10.82 -21.43
CA ARG A 777 -0.76 -11.63 -20.23
C ARG A 777 -2.19 -12.12 -20.07
N CYS A 778 -2.39 -13.42 -20.08
CA CYS A 778 -3.71 -13.99 -19.86
C CYS A 778 -4.24 -13.70 -18.44
N ASP A 779 -5.57 -13.68 -18.32
CA ASP A 779 -6.24 -13.58 -17.03
C ASP A 779 -5.94 -14.78 -16.12
N ARG A 780 -6.15 -14.59 -14.81
CA ARG A 780 -5.86 -15.63 -13.80
C ARG A 780 -6.53 -16.96 -14.19
N GLY A 781 -5.71 -18.01 -14.31
CA GLY A 781 -6.15 -19.34 -14.70
C GLY A 781 -5.88 -19.74 -16.14
N HIS A 782 -5.31 -18.84 -16.93
CA HIS A 782 -4.94 -19.10 -18.32
C HIS A 782 -3.44 -18.89 -18.55
N VAL A 783 -2.84 -19.69 -19.43
CA VAL A 783 -1.47 -19.61 -19.92
C VAL A 783 -1.48 -19.03 -21.33
N VAL A 784 -0.48 -18.21 -21.64
CA VAL A 784 -0.27 -17.66 -22.99
C VAL A 784 0.25 -18.77 -23.91
N GLU A 785 -0.46 -19.04 -24.99
CA GLU A 785 -0.02 -19.91 -26.08
C GLU A 785 0.43 -19.06 -27.27
N GLY A 786 1.58 -19.42 -27.86
CA GLY A 786 2.27 -18.59 -28.83
C GLY A 786 3.17 -17.53 -28.16
N THR A 787 3.57 -16.51 -28.91
CA THR A 787 4.50 -15.48 -28.42
C THR A 787 3.76 -14.41 -27.62
N ALA A 788 4.01 -14.35 -26.32
CA ALA A 788 3.44 -13.34 -25.42
C ALA A 788 3.82 -11.88 -25.75
N GLN A 789 4.76 -11.65 -26.67
CA GLN A 789 5.26 -10.33 -27.03
C GLN A 789 5.16 -10.09 -28.54
N ARG A 790 4.58 -8.95 -28.92
CA ARG A 790 4.54 -8.43 -30.30
C ARG A 790 5.27 -7.10 -30.34
N THR A 791 6.06 -6.87 -31.38
CA THR A 791 6.83 -5.64 -31.61
C THR A 791 6.49 -5.04 -32.96
N CYS A 792 6.23 -3.74 -33.02
CA CYS A 792 5.95 -3.03 -34.26
C CYS A 792 7.23 -2.94 -35.10
N THR A 793 7.21 -3.50 -36.31
CA THR A 793 8.39 -3.56 -37.19
C THR A 793 8.52 -2.31 -38.07
N PRO A 794 9.71 -2.02 -38.62
CA PRO A 794 9.90 -0.92 -39.58
C PRO A 794 9.09 -1.03 -40.89
N LYS A 795 8.33 -2.13 -41.10
CA LYS A 795 7.41 -2.31 -42.23
C LYS A 795 5.97 -1.87 -41.92
N GLY A 796 5.69 -1.32 -40.72
CA GLY A 796 4.34 -0.96 -40.29
C GLY A 796 3.47 -2.17 -39.86
N THR A 797 4.07 -3.35 -39.71
CA THR A 797 3.38 -4.59 -39.30
C THR A 797 3.93 -5.12 -37.99
N TRP A 798 3.10 -5.86 -37.24
CA TRP A 798 3.53 -6.59 -36.04
C TRP A 798 4.39 -7.81 -36.42
N ASN A 799 5.46 -8.07 -35.67
CA ASN A 799 6.41 -9.16 -35.97
C ASN A 799 5.82 -10.58 -35.79
N ASN A 800 4.80 -10.73 -34.95
CA ASN A 800 4.15 -11.98 -34.58
C ASN A 800 2.61 -11.83 -34.66
N GLU A 801 1.91 -12.96 -34.75
CA GLU A 801 0.44 -13.02 -34.59
C GLU A 801 0.00 -12.79 -33.13
N ALA A 802 -1.29 -12.58 -32.89
CA ALA A 802 -1.83 -12.42 -31.55
C ALA A 802 -1.83 -13.77 -30.79
N PRO A 803 -1.29 -13.85 -29.56
CA PRO A 803 -1.26 -15.10 -28.81
C PRO A 803 -2.65 -15.48 -28.27
N SER A 804 -2.91 -16.78 -28.12
CA SER A 804 -4.12 -17.33 -27.50
C SER A 804 -3.95 -17.50 -25.98
N CYS A 805 -5.06 -17.62 -25.25
CA CYS A 805 -5.07 -17.93 -23.83
C CYS A 805 -5.75 -19.28 -23.59
N LYS A 806 -5.00 -20.28 -23.11
CA LYS A 806 -5.50 -21.63 -22.78
C LYS A 806 -5.60 -21.83 -21.27
N TYR A 807 -6.54 -22.64 -20.81
CA TYR A 807 -6.69 -22.95 -19.38
C TYR A 807 -5.45 -23.66 -18.81
N VAL A 808 -5.10 -23.36 -17.56
CA VAL A 808 -4.15 -24.14 -16.75
C VAL A 808 -4.82 -25.47 -16.38
N GLU A 809 -4.18 -26.60 -16.65
CA GLU A 809 -4.65 -27.93 -16.24
C GLU A 809 -3.79 -28.50 -15.11
N CYS A 810 -4.40 -28.92 -14.00
CA CYS A 810 -3.71 -29.62 -12.93
C CYS A 810 -3.61 -31.13 -13.23
N PRO A 811 -2.58 -31.82 -12.71
CA PRO A 811 -2.49 -33.29 -12.78
C PRO A 811 -3.67 -33.95 -12.05
N LYS A 812 -3.96 -35.21 -12.38
CA LYS A 812 -5.06 -35.94 -11.71
C LYS A 812 -4.82 -36.00 -10.18
N PRO A 813 -5.86 -35.80 -9.35
CA PRO A 813 -5.70 -35.82 -7.90
C PRO A 813 -5.07 -37.13 -7.39
N GLU A 814 -4.18 -37.01 -6.41
CA GLU A 814 -3.59 -38.16 -5.72
C GLU A 814 -4.67 -38.91 -4.92
N SER A 815 -4.67 -40.24 -5.01
CA SER A 815 -5.53 -41.11 -4.19
C SER A 815 -4.98 -41.25 -2.77
N ILE A 816 -5.87 -41.20 -1.78
CA ILE A 816 -5.52 -41.37 -0.36
C ILE A 816 -5.80 -42.80 0.10
N LYS A 817 -5.01 -43.31 1.04
CA LYS A 817 -5.27 -44.61 1.65
C LYS A 817 -6.52 -44.51 2.54
N ASP A 818 -7.36 -45.54 2.53
CA ASP A 818 -8.57 -45.65 3.35
C ASP A 818 -9.53 -44.44 3.17
N GLY A 819 -9.60 -43.95 1.91
CA GLY A 819 -10.50 -42.90 1.44
C GLY A 819 -10.53 -42.82 -0.10
N ILE A 820 -11.38 -41.95 -0.64
CA ILE A 820 -11.59 -41.72 -2.07
C ILE A 820 -11.56 -40.21 -2.39
N TYR A 821 -11.45 -39.87 -3.68
CA TYR A 821 -11.63 -38.50 -4.15
C TYR A 821 -12.66 -38.44 -5.29
N ARG A 822 -13.33 -37.29 -5.44
CA ARG A 822 -14.31 -37.00 -6.48
C ARG A 822 -14.04 -35.62 -7.10
N LEU A 823 -13.91 -35.54 -8.42
CA LEU A 823 -13.82 -34.27 -9.14
C LEU A 823 -15.24 -33.68 -9.29
N LEU A 824 -15.46 -32.48 -8.76
CA LEU A 824 -16.77 -31.83 -8.76
C LEU A 824 -17.16 -31.23 -10.12
N SER A 825 -16.17 -30.85 -10.93
CA SER A 825 -16.33 -30.35 -12.31
C SER A 825 -16.09 -31.41 -13.39
N ASN A 826 -15.78 -32.66 -13.01
CA ASN A 826 -15.34 -33.75 -13.90
C ASN A 826 -14.09 -33.45 -14.76
N GLU A 827 -13.40 -32.33 -14.50
CA GLU A 827 -12.22 -31.83 -15.20
C GLU A 827 -11.16 -31.37 -14.17
N THR A 828 -9.93 -31.09 -14.62
CA THR A 828 -8.83 -30.64 -13.75
C THR A 828 -8.31 -29.24 -14.10
N GLN A 829 -9.06 -28.46 -14.89
CA GLN A 829 -8.72 -27.07 -15.26
C GLN A 829 -8.75 -26.12 -14.06
N TYR A 830 -8.12 -24.95 -14.17
CA TYR A 830 -8.08 -23.91 -13.14
C TYR A 830 -9.43 -23.64 -12.48
N GLY A 831 -9.45 -23.60 -11.14
CA GLY A 831 -10.68 -23.42 -10.37
C GLY A 831 -11.56 -24.67 -10.23
N SER A 832 -11.28 -25.76 -10.97
CA SER A 832 -11.85 -27.08 -10.72
C SER A 832 -11.57 -27.52 -9.29
N GLN A 833 -12.52 -28.24 -8.69
CA GLN A 833 -12.46 -28.68 -7.30
C GLN A 833 -12.47 -30.21 -7.21
N VAL A 834 -11.59 -30.75 -6.38
CA VAL A 834 -11.63 -32.14 -5.92
C VAL A 834 -12.07 -32.17 -4.47
N ALA A 835 -13.00 -33.07 -4.14
CA ALA A 835 -13.38 -33.40 -2.77
C ALA A 835 -12.80 -34.76 -2.37
N TYR A 836 -12.33 -34.88 -1.13
CA TYR A 836 -11.79 -36.08 -0.51
C TYR A 836 -12.73 -36.58 0.59
N GLU A 837 -12.91 -37.88 0.67
CA GLU A 837 -13.86 -38.55 1.55
C GLU A 837 -13.21 -39.79 2.15
N CYS A 838 -13.32 -39.98 3.47
CA CYS A 838 -12.79 -41.16 4.15
C CYS A 838 -13.74 -42.35 4.06
N MET A 839 -13.21 -43.56 4.18
CA MET A 839 -14.04 -44.74 4.41
C MET A 839 -14.63 -44.72 5.83
N GLN A 840 -15.69 -45.50 6.05
CA GLN A 840 -16.43 -45.52 7.32
C GLN A 840 -15.51 -45.82 8.53
N ASN A 841 -15.71 -45.10 9.63
CA ASN A 841 -14.88 -45.07 10.86
C ASN A 841 -13.53 -44.34 10.76
N TRP A 842 -13.24 -43.69 9.62
CA TRP A 842 -12.06 -42.83 9.46
C TRP A 842 -12.47 -41.37 9.25
N LYS A 843 -11.64 -40.44 9.75
CA LYS A 843 -11.82 -38.99 9.66
C LYS A 843 -10.70 -38.36 8.84
N LEU A 844 -11.04 -37.40 7.99
CA LEU A 844 -10.07 -36.75 7.13
C LEU A 844 -9.26 -35.70 7.92
N LYS A 845 -7.93 -35.87 7.96
CA LYS A 845 -6.98 -34.90 8.49
C LYS A 845 -6.34 -34.13 7.33
N GLY A 846 -6.85 -32.93 7.08
CA GLY A 846 -6.39 -32.03 6.01
C GLY A 846 -7.56 -31.33 5.32
N HIS A 847 -7.31 -30.72 4.16
CA HIS A 847 -8.35 -30.03 3.40
C HIS A 847 -9.26 -31.04 2.70
N ILE A 848 -10.54 -31.10 3.11
CA ILE A 848 -11.58 -31.94 2.45
C ILE A 848 -11.73 -31.56 0.97
N ARG A 849 -11.58 -30.29 0.60
CA ARG A 849 -11.60 -29.84 -0.78
C ARG A 849 -10.28 -29.18 -1.16
N ARG A 850 -9.79 -29.48 -2.36
CA ARG A 850 -8.65 -28.79 -2.99
C ARG A 850 -9.10 -28.25 -4.34
N TYR A 851 -8.54 -27.13 -4.76
CA TYR A 851 -8.83 -26.51 -6.07
C TYR A 851 -7.58 -26.44 -6.94
N CYS A 852 -7.75 -26.53 -8.25
CA CYS A 852 -6.65 -26.36 -9.20
C CYS A 852 -6.19 -24.90 -9.23
N GLN A 853 -4.91 -24.66 -8.98
CA GLN A 853 -4.31 -23.33 -8.93
C GLN A 853 -3.61 -22.96 -10.23
N ALA A 854 -3.28 -21.67 -10.40
CA ALA A 854 -2.63 -21.15 -11.60
C ALA A 854 -1.14 -21.54 -11.74
N ASN A 855 -0.62 -22.38 -10.84
CA ASN A 855 0.74 -22.93 -10.87
C ASN A 855 0.73 -24.45 -11.17
N GLU A 856 -0.33 -24.95 -11.81
CA GLU A 856 -0.50 -26.37 -12.18
C GLU A 856 -0.55 -27.35 -10.99
N THR A 857 -0.79 -26.85 -9.76
CA THR A 857 -0.90 -27.70 -8.56
C THR A 857 -2.24 -27.56 -7.83
N TRP A 858 -2.70 -28.64 -7.21
CA TRP A 858 -3.85 -28.61 -6.31
C TRP A 858 -3.50 -27.89 -5.00
N SER A 859 -4.39 -27.01 -4.54
CA SER A 859 -4.22 -26.21 -3.32
C SER A 859 -3.87 -27.05 -2.09
N GLY A 860 -2.83 -26.66 -1.35
CA GLY A 860 -2.40 -27.34 -0.12
C GLY A 860 -1.84 -28.75 -0.34
N LYS A 861 -1.52 -29.45 0.74
CA LYS A 861 -1.09 -30.85 0.70
C LYS A 861 -2.30 -31.79 0.57
N THR A 862 -2.08 -32.96 -0.03
CA THR A 862 -3.09 -34.04 -0.08
C THR A 862 -3.48 -34.45 1.35
N PRO A 863 -4.78 -34.53 1.68
CA PRO A 863 -5.23 -34.87 3.02
C PRO A 863 -4.97 -36.35 3.35
N VAL A 864 -5.01 -36.71 4.64
CA VAL A 864 -4.73 -38.07 5.11
C VAL A 864 -5.94 -38.61 5.89
N SER A 865 -6.32 -39.86 5.65
CA SER A 865 -7.34 -40.58 6.44
C SER A 865 -6.73 -41.01 7.79
N ILE A 866 -7.37 -40.68 8.91
CA ILE A 866 -6.97 -41.12 10.25
C ILE A 866 -8.12 -41.85 10.96
N GLU A 867 -7.81 -42.86 11.77
CA GLU A 867 -8.80 -43.62 12.53
C GLU A 867 -9.44 -42.72 13.61
N VAL A 868 -10.75 -42.89 13.86
CA VAL A 868 -11.47 -42.15 14.91
C VAL A 868 -11.38 -42.90 16.23
N LEU A 869 -10.94 -42.20 17.28
CA LEU A 869 -10.79 -42.70 18.64
C LEU A 869 -11.56 -41.81 19.63
N CYS A 870 -12.15 -42.42 20.66
CA CYS A 870 -12.78 -41.74 21.78
C CYS A 870 -11.77 -41.38 22.90
N PRO A 871 -12.04 -40.35 23.73
CA PRO A 871 -11.16 -39.98 24.83
C PRO A 871 -10.99 -41.11 25.86
N ASP A 872 -9.81 -41.17 26.48
CA ASP A 872 -9.57 -42.08 27.61
C ASP A 872 -10.36 -41.60 28.85
N VAL A 873 -11.25 -42.45 29.37
CA VAL A 873 -12.05 -42.16 30.58
C VAL A 873 -11.56 -42.92 31.82
N SER A 874 -10.49 -43.73 31.70
CA SER A 874 -9.93 -44.50 32.82
C SER A 874 -9.31 -43.66 33.94
N ASN A 875 -8.93 -42.40 33.65
CA ASN A 875 -8.25 -41.49 34.58
C ASN A 875 -9.15 -40.38 35.15
N SER A 876 -10.48 -40.45 34.95
CA SER A 876 -11.43 -39.45 35.46
C SER A 876 -11.71 -39.66 36.96
N LEU A 877 -10.78 -39.19 37.80
CA LEU A 877 -10.83 -39.37 39.26
C LEU A 877 -11.92 -38.48 39.91
N THR A 878 -13.14 -39.00 39.96
CA THR A 878 -14.08 -38.66 41.05
C THR A 878 -14.04 -39.80 42.08
N GLU A 879 -13.94 -39.46 43.38
CA GLU A 879 -13.58 -40.37 44.49
C GLU A 879 -14.65 -41.45 44.84
N ALA A 880 -15.43 -41.93 43.88
CA ALA A 880 -16.47 -42.94 44.09
C ALA A 880 -16.89 -43.73 42.83
N LEU A 881 -16.44 -43.34 41.63
CA LEU A 881 -16.85 -43.90 40.34
C LEU A 881 -15.68 -44.67 39.72
N LEU A 882 -15.88 -45.97 39.50
CA LEU A 882 -14.89 -46.91 38.94
C LEU A 882 -15.25 -47.23 37.49
N VAL A 883 -14.27 -47.21 36.58
CA VAL A 883 -14.48 -47.36 35.13
C VAL A 883 -13.63 -48.51 34.58
N ASP A 884 -14.25 -49.39 33.79
CA ASP A 884 -13.59 -50.46 33.03
C ASP A 884 -13.81 -50.20 31.52
N LEU A 885 -12.76 -50.32 30.71
CA LEU A 885 -12.69 -49.70 29.38
C LEU A 885 -12.09 -50.69 28.37
N SER A 886 -12.88 -51.09 27.37
CA SER A 886 -12.51 -52.17 26.43
C SER A 886 -11.45 -51.78 25.38
N ASP A 887 -11.68 -50.70 24.64
CA ASP A 887 -10.75 -50.01 23.73
C ASP A 887 -11.33 -48.60 23.46
N GLN A 888 -10.59 -47.73 22.78
CA GLN A 888 -11.00 -46.37 22.41
C GLN A 888 -11.58 -46.28 21.00
N ARG A 889 -11.74 -47.40 20.28
CA ARG A 889 -12.26 -47.41 18.90
C ARG A 889 -13.77 -47.24 18.84
N VAL A 890 -14.25 -46.73 17.71
CA VAL A 890 -15.68 -46.69 17.37
C VAL A 890 -16.30 -48.09 17.51
N GLY A 891 -17.37 -48.20 18.31
CA GLY A 891 -18.06 -49.46 18.66
C GLY A 891 -17.55 -50.15 19.93
N SER A 892 -16.54 -49.59 20.62
CA SER A 892 -16.09 -50.07 21.94
C SER A 892 -16.97 -49.55 23.09
N PHE A 893 -16.89 -50.17 24.26
CA PHE A 893 -17.68 -49.82 25.44
C PHE A 893 -16.81 -49.44 26.66
N ALA A 894 -17.28 -48.44 27.42
CA ALA A 894 -16.81 -48.09 28.75
C ALA A 894 -17.92 -48.39 29.78
N THR A 895 -17.61 -49.18 30.79
CA THR A 895 -18.55 -49.67 31.82
C THR A 895 -18.24 -49.01 33.16
N TYR A 896 -19.27 -48.58 33.86
CA TYR A 896 -19.18 -47.77 35.07
C TYR A 896 -19.78 -48.51 36.27
N SER A 897 -19.09 -48.45 37.41
CA SER A 897 -19.50 -49.04 38.68
C SER A 897 -19.16 -48.09 39.83
N CYS A 898 -19.73 -48.33 41.02
CA CYS A 898 -19.51 -47.47 42.19
C CYS A 898 -18.77 -48.23 43.30
N GLU A 899 -18.08 -47.48 44.15
CA GLU A 899 -17.54 -48.01 45.40
C GLU A 899 -18.64 -48.49 46.37
N LEU A 900 -18.24 -49.37 47.30
CA LEU A 900 -19.15 -50.06 48.22
C LEU A 900 -20.00 -49.10 49.05
N GLY A 901 -21.33 -49.29 49.04
CA GLY A 901 -22.29 -48.42 49.74
C GLY A 901 -22.90 -47.31 48.87
N ARG A 902 -22.53 -47.24 47.59
CA ARG A 902 -23.12 -46.35 46.58
C ARG A 902 -23.72 -47.14 45.43
N LYS A 903 -24.69 -46.55 44.74
CA LYS A 903 -25.35 -47.11 43.54
C LYS A 903 -25.12 -46.22 42.32
N VAL A 904 -24.98 -46.84 41.16
CA VAL A 904 -24.91 -46.16 39.86
C VAL A 904 -26.28 -45.57 39.54
N VAL A 905 -26.32 -44.29 39.20
CA VAL A 905 -27.53 -43.57 38.76
C VAL A 905 -27.26 -42.98 37.38
N GLY A 906 -27.93 -43.55 36.37
CA GLY A 906 -27.66 -43.34 34.95
C GLY A 906 -27.46 -44.68 34.23
N GLU A 907 -27.11 -44.63 32.94
CA GLU A 907 -26.78 -45.82 32.17
C GLU A 907 -25.38 -46.34 32.57
N PRO A 908 -25.22 -47.61 32.98
CA PRO A 908 -23.94 -48.13 33.49
C PRO A 908 -22.91 -48.43 32.39
N SER A 909 -23.24 -48.24 31.10
CA SER A 909 -22.29 -48.42 30.00
C SER A 909 -22.48 -47.36 28.92
N ARG A 910 -21.38 -47.00 28.24
CA ARG A 910 -21.35 -45.99 27.17
C ARG A 910 -20.60 -46.56 25.96
N GLU A 911 -21.15 -46.39 24.77
CA GLU A 911 -20.54 -46.82 23.50
C GLU A 911 -19.72 -45.69 22.87
N CYS A 912 -18.55 -46.00 22.30
CA CYS A 912 -17.77 -45.04 21.52
C CYS A 912 -18.38 -44.84 20.13
N LEU A 913 -18.97 -43.67 19.89
CA LEU A 913 -19.71 -43.38 18.66
C LEU A 913 -18.79 -42.96 17.50
N VAL A 914 -19.29 -43.09 16.27
CA VAL A 914 -18.58 -42.81 14.99
C VAL A 914 -17.95 -41.41 14.87
N HIS A 915 -18.32 -40.47 15.74
CA HIS A 915 -17.79 -39.11 15.80
C HIS A 915 -16.64 -38.93 16.82
N GLY A 916 -16.22 -39.98 17.52
CA GLY A 916 -15.12 -39.96 18.49
C GLY A 916 -15.52 -39.45 19.88
N HIS A 917 -16.73 -39.74 20.33
CA HIS A 917 -17.19 -39.45 21.70
C HIS A 917 -17.98 -40.62 22.28
N TRP A 918 -17.94 -40.75 23.61
CA TRP A 918 -18.76 -41.71 24.35
C TRP A 918 -20.22 -41.26 24.37
N GLY A 919 -21.11 -42.10 23.86
CA GLY A 919 -22.55 -41.86 23.84
C GLY A 919 -23.13 -41.73 25.25
N GLY A 920 -24.24 -41.01 25.36
CA GLY A 920 -24.94 -40.76 26.62
C GLY A 920 -24.16 -39.87 27.61
N SER A 921 -24.84 -39.54 28.71
CA SER A 921 -24.26 -38.83 29.85
C SER A 921 -23.46 -39.76 30.76
N GLU A 922 -22.40 -39.25 31.40
CA GLU A 922 -21.67 -39.99 32.44
C GLU A 922 -22.58 -40.30 33.65
N PRO A 923 -22.64 -41.57 34.12
CA PRO A 923 -23.44 -41.94 35.27
C PRO A 923 -22.77 -41.50 36.58
N ARG A 924 -23.56 -41.33 37.65
CA ARG A 924 -23.08 -40.81 38.95
C ARG A 924 -23.31 -41.80 40.10
N CYS A 925 -22.48 -41.72 41.13
CA CYS A 925 -22.55 -42.59 42.30
C CYS A 925 -23.22 -41.91 43.51
N GLU A 926 -24.49 -42.24 43.75
CA GLU A 926 -25.26 -41.76 44.91
C GLU A 926 -25.18 -42.76 46.08
N TRP A 927 -25.19 -42.27 47.32
CA TRP A 927 -25.23 -43.12 48.50
C TRP A 927 -26.51 -43.97 48.55
N VAL A 928 -26.36 -45.21 49.01
CA VAL A 928 -27.51 -46.07 49.30
C VAL A 928 -28.18 -45.59 50.59
N GLU A 929 -29.49 -45.36 50.54
CA GLU A 929 -30.31 -44.93 51.67
C GLU A 929 -31.30 -46.05 52.03
N CYS A 930 -31.37 -46.40 53.32
CA CYS A 930 -32.31 -47.39 53.84
C CYS A 930 -33.66 -46.76 54.20
N PRO A 931 -34.76 -47.53 54.14
CA PRO A 931 -36.08 -47.04 54.56
C PRO A 931 -36.07 -46.62 56.04
N GLN A 932 -36.97 -45.70 56.40
CA GLN A 932 -37.11 -45.23 57.78
C GLN A 932 -37.31 -46.42 58.74
N PRO A 933 -36.56 -46.50 59.86
CA PRO A 933 -36.59 -47.64 60.75
C PRO A 933 -37.96 -47.82 61.40
N ASP A 934 -38.40 -49.07 61.46
CA ASP A 934 -39.72 -49.46 61.94
C ASP A 934 -39.93 -49.08 63.42
N GLU A 935 -41.14 -48.64 63.77
CA GLU A 935 -41.53 -48.46 65.18
C GLU A 935 -41.97 -49.79 65.79
N ILE A 936 -41.56 -50.06 67.04
CA ILE A 936 -41.85 -51.33 67.71
C ILE A 936 -42.87 -51.16 68.84
N GLU A 937 -43.89 -52.00 68.83
CA GLU A 937 -44.95 -51.98 69.83
C GLU A 937 -44.40 -52.36 71.21
N ASN A 938 -44.82 -51.64 72.26
CA ASN A 938 -44.28 -51.75 73.63
C ASN A 938 -42.76 -51.45 73.77
N GLY A 939 -42.18 -50.70 72.83
CA GLY A 939 -40.80 -50.20 72.93
C GLY A 939 -40.60 -48.84 72.24
N ARG A 940 -39.34 -48.44 72.12
CA ARG A 940 -38.90 -47.23 71.39
C ARG A 940 -37.71 -47.54 70.50
N THR A 941 -37.68 -46.90 69.34
CA THR A 941 -36.55 -46.92 68.41
C THR A 941 -35.70 -45.67 68.63
N LEU A 942 -34.40 -45.83 68.87
CA LEU A 942 -33.42 -44.76 69.00
C LEU A 942 -32.49 -44.80 67.78
N ARG A 943 -32.22 -43.65 67.20
CA ARG A 943 -31.42 -43.54 65.98
C ARG A 943 -30.12 -42.83 66.30
N LEU A 944 -28.98 -43.50 66.10
CA LEU A 944 -27.67 -42.96 66.47
C LEU A 944 -27.15 -41.95 65.43
N ASN A 945 -27.49 -42.15 64.15
CA ASN A 945 -27.02 -41.32 63.04
C ASN A 945 -28.15 -40.45 62.47
N SER A 946 -27.88 -39.17 62.22
CA SER A 946 -28.87 -38.22 61.67
C SER A 946 -29.25 -38.44 60.20
N SER A 947 -28.53 -39.30 59.47
CA SER A 947 -28.83 -39.76 58.09
C SER A 947 -29.29 -41.22 58.06
N LEU A 948 -29.97 -41.68 56.99
CA LEU A 948 -30.42 -43.08 56.81
C LEU A 948 -29.52 -43.84 55.83
N LEU A 949 -28.34 -43.29 55.56
CA LEU A 949 -27.41 -43.78 54.54
C LEU A 949 -26.67 -45.04 55.02
N TYR A 950 -26.12 -45.78 54.06
CA TYR A 950 -25.27 -46.95 54.26
C TYR A 950 -24.30 -46.79 55.46
N GLY A 951 -24.27 -47.81 56.33
CA GLY A 951 -23.49 -47.82 57.57
C GLY A 951 -24.15 -47.14 58.77
N SER A 952 -25.31 -46.49 58.62
CA SER A 952 -26.07 -45.93 59.75
C SER A 952 -26.62 -47.02 60.67
N ILE A 953 -26.73 -46.74 61.98
CA ILE A 953 -27.17 -47.71 63.00
C ILE A 953 -28.39 -47.18 63.77
N VAL A 954 -29.33 -48.08 64.07
CA VAL A 954 -30.51 -47.85 64.89
C VAL A 954 -30.60 -48.89 66.03
N GLU A 955 -31.01 -48.43 67.21
CA GLU A 955 -31.16 -49.19 68.45
C GLU A 955 -32.63 -49.33 68.87
N TYR A 956 -32.97 -50.44 69.51
CA TYR A 956 -34.33 -50.77 69.93
C TYR A 956 -34.38 -51.14 71.42
N HIS A 957 -35.29 -50.52 72.18
CA HIS A 957 -35.43 -50.74 73.62
C HIS A 957 -36.89 -50.92 74.01
N CYS A 958 -37.21 -52.00 74.73
CA CYS A 958 -38.55 -52.23 75.26
C CYS A 958 -38.87 -51.33 76.46
N PHE A 959 -40.16 -51.08 76.69
CA PHE A 959 -40.64 -50.46 77.92
C PHE A 959 -40.62 -51.45 79.10
N PRO A 960 -40.62 -50.97 80.36
CA PRO A 960 -40.53 -51.84 81.54
C PRO A 960 -41.62 -52.92 81.56
N LYS A 961 -41.24 -54.13 81.99
CA LYS A 961 -42.01 -55.40 81.96
C LYS A 961 -42.04 -56.17 80.62
N TYR A 962 -41.48 -55.63 79.55
CA TYR A 962 -41.33 -56.34 78.27
C TYR A 962 -39.86 -56.64 77.99
N ARG A 963 -39.58 -57.80 77.38
CA ARG A 963 -38.21 -58.21 77.01
C ARG A 963 -38.03 -58.18 75.49
N LEU A 964 -36.88 -57.66 75.03
CA LEU A 964 -36.57 -57.58 73.61
C LEU A 964 -36.23 -58.96 73.05
N ARG A 965 -36.89 -59.34 71.96
CA ARG A 965 -36.69 -60.59 71.23
C ARG A 965 -36.31 -60.26 69.78
N GLY A 966 -35.01 -60.35 69.50
CA GLY A 966 -34.38 -59.94 68.24
C GLY A 966 -33.07 -59.20 68.51
N SER A 967 -32.40 -58.69 67.47
CA SER A 967 -31.21 -57.85 67.64
C SER A 967 -31.60 -56.50 68.25
N PHE A 968 -30.81 -55.99 69.19
CA PHE A 968 -31.02 -54.65 69.76
C PHE A 968 -30.51 -53.53 68.85
N THR A 969 -29.67 -53.86 67.87
CA THR A 969 -29.15 -52.95 66.83
C THR A 969 -29.46 -53.48 65.43
N ARG A 970 -29.69 -52.57 64.47
CA ARG A 970 -29.72 -52.88 63.02
C ARG A 970 -28.85 -51.84 62.30
N SER A 971 -28.11 -52.25 61.28
CA SER A 971 -27.32 -51.34 60.43
C SER A 971 -27.81 -51.30 58.99
N CYS A 972 -27.66 -50.16 58.31
CA CYS A 972 -28.05 -50.00 56.92
C CYS A 972 -27.02 -50.64 55.98
N THR A 973 -27.42 -51.64 55.21
CA THR A 973 -26.55 -52.45 54.33
C THR A 973 -26.52 -51.94 52.88
N ALA A 974 -25.54 -52.40 52.09
CA ALA A 974 -25.22 -51.83 50.78
C ALA A 974 -26.29 -52.10 49.69
N ASP A 975 -27.24 -52.99 49.96
CA ASP A 975 -28.44 -53.28 49.18
C ASP A 975 -29.64 -52.37 49.53
N GLY A 976 -29.50 -51.48 50.52
CA GLY A 976 -30.56 -50.55 50.94
C GLY A 976 -31.55 -51.15 51.93
N THR A 977 -31.20 -52.27 52.57
CA THR A 977 -32.01 -52.88 53.63
C THR A 977 -31.35 -52.72 55.00
N TRP A 978 -32.07 -53.11 56.06
CA TRP A 978 -31.52 -53.16 57.41
C TRP A 978 -31.04 -54.58 57.71
N SER A 979 -29.84 -54.72 58.29
CA SER A 979 -29.09 -55.97 58.50
C SER A 979 -29.90 -57.16 59.02
N ASP A 980 -30.89 -56.90 59.88
CA ASP A 980 -31.70 -57.90 60.58
C ASP A 980 -33.19 -57.57 60.50
N LYS A 981 -34.03 -58.51 60.94
CA LYS A 981 -35.48 -58.28 61.11
C LYS A 981 -35.77 -57.38 62.31
N VAL A 982 -36.92 -56.69 62.27
CA VAL A 982 -37.43 -55.85 63.36
C VAL A 982 -37.56 -56.68 64.67
N PRO A 983 -36.98 -56.24 65.79
CA PRO A 983 -37.12 -56.93 67.07
C PRO A 983 -38.49 -56.67 67.70
N GLN A 984 -38.97 -57.58 68.56
CA GLN A 984 -40.28 -57.49 69.21
C GLN A 984 -40.17 -57.44 70.73
N CYS A 985 -41.11 -56.77 71.41
CA CYS A 985 -41.18 -56.67 72.86
C CYS A 985 -42.35 -57.51 73.41
N THR A 986 -42.05 -58.62 74.10
CA THR A 986 -43.08 -59.55 74.60
C THR A 986 -43.10 -59.66 76.13
N LEU A 987 -44.25 -60.05 76.68
CA LEU A 987 -44.44 -60.39 78.10
C LEU A 987 -43.95 -61.82 78.40
N ASP A 988 -43.47 -62.06 79.62
CA ASP A 988 -43.11 -63.39 80.13
C ASP A 988 -44.33 -64.05 80.80
N ASP A 989 -44.86 -65.14 80.22
CA ASP A 989 -45.77 -66.11 80.86
C ASP A 989 -45.69 -67.47 80.09
N GLY A 990 -46.02 -68.60 80.73
CA GLY A 990 -45.57 -69.92 80.24
C GLY A 990 -46.55 -71.11 80.24
N ASP A 991 -46.07 -72.17 79.57
CA ASP A 991 -46.46 -73.60 79.58
C ASP A 991 -47.71 -74.10 78.80
N SER A 992 -47.60 -75.35 78.30
CA SER A 992 -48.60 -76.31 77.74
C SER A 992 -48.36 -76.82 76.30
N GLY A 993 -48.34 -78.15 76.10
CA GLY A 993 -48.10 -78.88 74.82
C GLY A 993 -49.37 -79.17 73.97
N ILE A 994 -49.47 -80.08 73.00
CA ILE A 994 -48.66 -81.08 72.25
C ILE A 994 -49.68 -81.79 71.29
N PHE A 995 -49.22 -82.38 70.17
CA PHE A 995 -49.74 -83.58 69.40
C PHE A 995 -49.56 -83.38 67.87
N VAL A 996 -48.45 -83.85 67.26
CA VAL A 996 -48.25 -85.18 66.59
C VAL A 996 -48.95 -85.22 65.20
N ASP A 997 -48.25 -85.38 64.06
CA ASP A 997 -47.57 -86.63 63.71
C ASP A 997 -46.41 -86.59 62.67
N ASN A 998 -45.53 -87.58 62.84
CA ASN A 998 -44.60 -88.31 61.94
C ASN A 998 -43.40 -87.72 61.15
N THR A 999 -42.23 -88.30 61.51
CA THR A 999 -41.08 -88.76 60.68
C THR A 999 -39.92 -87.83 60.24
N LEU A 1000 -39.00 -87.62 61.20
CA LEU A 1000 -37.53 -87.88 61.18
C LEU A 1000 -36.52 -87.13 60.26
N ASP A 1001 -35.52 -86.59 60.97
CA ASP A 1001 -34.10 -86.35 60.67
C ASP A 1001 -33.62 -85.31 59.62
N GLY A 1002 -32.69 -84.45 60.07
CA GLY A 1002 -31.88 -83.55 59.23
C GLY A 1002 -31.44 -82.27 59.94
N THR A 1003 -30.21 -82.22 60.48
CA THR A 1003 -29.71 -81.12 61.32
C THR A 1003 -28.98 -79.99 60.56
N ALA A 1004 -29.00 -78.80 61.17
CA ALA A 1004 -28.09 -77.64 61.01
C ALA A 1004 -28.18 -76.72 59.76
N ASN A 1005 -28.74 -75.53 60.02
CA ASN A 1005 -28.33 -74.18 59.57
C ASN A 1005 -28.37 -73.72 58.09
N ALA A 1006 -28.94 -72.51 57.94
CA ALA A 1006 -28.57 -71.43 57.01
C ALA A 1006 -28.94 -71.53 55.51
N ALA A 1007 -30.24 -71.36 55.24
CA ALA A 1007 -30.82 -70.41 54.28
C ALA A 1007 -30.12 -70.09 52.91
N LYS A 1008 -30.82 -70.55 51.85
CA LYS A 1008 -30.98 -69.93 50.50
C LYS A 1008 -29.74 -69.74 49.60
N GLY A 1009 -29.72 -70.47 48.47
CA GLY A 1009 -28.92 -70.10 47.30
C GLY A 1009 -28.63 -71.19 46.26
N VAL A 1010 -29.43 -72.26 46.20
CA VAL A 1010 -29.20 -73.45 45.36
C VAL A 1010 -30.58 -73.93 44.84
N SER A 1011 -30.78 -74.61 43.70
CA SER A 1011 -29.90 -75.40 42.80
C SER A 1011 -30.64 -75.60 41.43
N PRO A 1012 -30.21 -76.50 40.51
CA PRO A 1012 -28.91 -76.62 39.84
C PRO A 1012 -29.08 -76.83 38.30
N ALA A 1013 -28.01 -77.27 37.63
CA ALA A 1013 -27.97 -77.65 36.22
C ALA A 1013 -28.58 -79.03 35.90
N SER A 1014 -28.94 -79.23 34.62
CA SER A 1014 -28.89 -80.54 33.94
C SER A 1014 -28.66 -80.37 32.43
N GLN A 1015 -28.10 -81.40 31.79
CA GLN A 1015 -28.10 -81.56 30.33
C GLN A 1015 -29.35 -82.35 29.85
N GLU A 1016 -29.64 -82.18 28.56
CA GLU A 1016 -30.33 -83.09 27.63
C GLU A 1016 -31.85 -83.41 27.73
N GLU A 1017 -32.46 -83.28 26.53
CA GLU A 1017 -33.66 -83.89 25.93
C GLU A 1017 -35.13 -83.60 26.37
N ALA A 1018 -35.93 -83.37 25.31
CA ALA A 1018 -37.35 -83.76 25.08
C ALA A 1018 -38.57 -82.95 25.65
N SER A 1019 -39.23 -82.25 24.71
CA SER A 1019 -40.65 -82.42 24.32
C SER A 1019 -41.85 -81.82 25.10
N ASN A 1020 -42.41 -80.74 24.53
CA ASN A 1020 -43.85 -80.47 24.19
C ASN A 1020 -45.02 -80.95 25.09
N THR A 1021 -45.96 -80.05 25.45
CA THR A 1021 -47.28 -79.85 24.74
C THR A 1021 -48.25 -78.83 25.42
N GLY A 1022 -48.87 -77.95 24.59
CA GLY A 1022 -50.29 -77.50 24.66
C GLY A 1022 -50.67 -76.27 25.54
N LEU A 1023 -51.53 -75.30 25.13
CA LEU A 1023 -52.29 -75.07 23.88
C LEU A 1023 -52.46 -73.56 23.54
N ILE A 1024 -52.20 -73.23 22.25
CA ILE A 1024 -52.90 -72.40 21.20
C ILE A 1024 -54.06 -71.47 21.67
N VAL A 1025 -54.34 -70.23 21.18
CA VAL A 1025 -54.37 -69.60 19.81
C VAL A 1025 -54.28 -68.04 19.92
N GLY A 1026 -53.86 -67.20 18.94
CA GLY A 1026 -53.24 -67.38 17.61
C GLY A 1026 -53.64 -66.31 16.55
N LEU A 1027 -52.77 -66.06 15.53
CA LEU A 1027 -52.92 -65.22 14.30
C LEU A 1027 -52.99 -63.66 14.43
N ILE A 1028 -52.04 -62.96 13.76
CA ILE A 1028 -52.18 -61.85 12.77
C ILE A 1028 -50.81 -61.15 12.59
N ILE A 1029 -50.08 -61.47 11.50
CA ILE A 1029 -48.92 -60.68 11.00
C ILE A 1029 -49.02 -60.40 9.47
N GLY A 1030 -50.01 -60.97 8.77
CA GLY A 1030 -50.08 -60.95 7.30
C GLY A 1030 -50.59 -59.67 6.63
N LEU A 1031 -51.08 -58.65 7.36
CA LEU A 1031 -51.91 -57.59 6.75
C LEU A 1031 -51.16 -56.32 6.31
N ILE A 1032 -49.99 -56.00 6.88
CA ILE A 1032 -49.35 -54.69 6.67
C ILE A 1032 -48.42 -54.67 5.44
N ALA A 1033 -47.86 -55.82 5.04
CA ALA A 1033 -46.96 -55.92 3.88
C ALA A 1033 -47.65 -55.74 2.52
N VAL A 1034 -48.98 -55.94 2.43
CA VAL A 1034 -49.72 -55.96 1.16
C VAL A 1034 -50.07 -54.54 0.65
N ILE A 1035 -50.23 -53.57 1.55
CA ILE A 1035 -50.71 -52.22 1.19
C ILE A 1035 -49.61 -51.38 0.51
N VAL A 1036 -48.36 -51.51 0.94
CA VAL A 1036 -47.25 -50.66 0.44
C VAL A 1036 -46.87 -50.99 -1.01
N VAL A 1037 -46.94 -52.26 -1.41
CA VAL A 1037 -46.62 -52.69 -2.79
C VAL A 1037 -47.72 -52.29 -3.79
N ALA A 1038 -48.97 -52.16 -3.34
CA ALA A 1038 -50.10 -51.81 -4.22
C ALA A 1038 -50.01 -50.37 -4.76
N VAL A 1039 -49.48 -49.43 -3.98
CA VAL A 1039 -49.36 -48.01 -4.39
C VAL A 1039 -48.31 -47.84 -5.50
N ALA A 1040 -47.21 -48.60 -5.45
CA ALA A 1040 -46.14 -48.54 -6.45
C ALA A 1040 -46.60 -48.99 -7.86
N LEU A 1041 -47.55 -49.94 -7.95
CA LEU A 1041 -48.04 -50.46 -9.23
C LEU A 1041 -49.09 -49.57 -9.92
N VAL A 1042 -49.67 -48.60 -9.22
CA VAL A 1042 -50.62 -47.63 -9.80
C VAL A 1042 -49.88 -46.50 -10.52
N PHE A 1043 -48.77 -46.00 -9.95
CA PHE A 1043 -48.06 -44.84 -10.50
C PHE A 1043 -47.40 -45.12 -11.87
N PHE A 1044 -46.93 -46.36 -12.12
CA PHE A 1044 -46.30 -46.74 -13.38
C PHE A 1044 -47.26 -47.00 -14.56
N ARG A 1045 -48.58 -46.83 -14.40
CA ARG A 1045 -49.58 -47.37 -15.35
C ARG A 1045 -50.25 -46.38 -16.31
N THR A 1046 -49.96 -45.08 -16.25
CA THR A 1046 -50.78 -44.05 -16.93
C THR A 1046 -50.29 -43.51 -18.28
N LYS A 1047 -49.08 -43.79 -18.78
CA LYS A 1047 -48.71 -43.48 -20.20
C LYS A 1047 -47.92 -44.56 -20.96
N ARG A 1048 -48.70 -45.38 -21.69
CA ARG A 1048 -48.33 -46.09 -22.95
C ARG A 1048 -48.11 -45.06 -24.08
N GLN A 1049 -47.07 -45.15 -24.92
CA GLN A 1049 -46.80 -46.02 -26.11
C GLN A 1049 -47.49 -45.62 -27.45
N GLN A 1050 -46.67 -45.57 -28.51
CA GLN A 1050 -46.96 -45.77 -29.96
C GLN A 1050 -47.63 -44.59 -30.75
N LYS A 1051 -47.43 -44.39 -32.08
CA LYS A 1051 -46.78 -45.24 -33.13
C LYS A 1051 -46.25 -44.45 -34.37
N MET A 1052 -45.48 -45.14 -35.22
CA MET A 1052 -44.93 -44.71 -36.53
C MET A 1052 -45.93 -44.75 -37.71
N ILE A 1053 -45.64 -44.03 -38.82
CA ILE A 1053 -46.05 -44.30 -40.23
C ILE A 1053 -44.87 -43.93 -41.18
N GLU A 1054 -44.81 -44.54 -42.37
CA GLU A 1054 -43.67 -44.63 -43.31
C GLU A 1054 -43.63 -43.59 -44.49
N ASP A 1055 -42.42 -43.46 -45.08
CA ASP A 1055 -41.96 -43.30 -46.50
C ASP A 1055 -43.02 -43.32 -47.66
N PRO A 1056 -42.79 -42.86 -48.95
CA PRO A 1056 -41.48 -42.87 -49.65
C PRO A 1056 -41.18 -41.94 -50.90
N ARG A 1057 -39.93 -42.07 -51.42
CA ARG A 1057 -39.38 -41.72 -52.78
C ARG A 1057 -38.91 -40.25 -53.02
N ALA A 1058 -37.87 -39.95 -53.82
CA ALA A 1058 -37.17 -40.72 -54.88
C ALA A 1058 -35.62 -40.55 -54.95
N HIS A 1059 -34.96 -41.26 -55.88
CA HIS A 1059 -33.49 -41.51 -56.02
C HIS A 1059 -32.84 -40.73 -57.21
N PRO A 1060 -31.70 -41.18 -57.81
CA PRO A 1060 -30.26 -41.19 -57.41
C PRO A 1060 -29.45 -40.19 -58.32
N PRO A 1061 -28.11 -40.25 -58.62
CA PRO A 1061 -27.03 -41.19 -58.28
C PRO A 1061 -25.70 -40.55 -57.79
N THR A 1062 -24.54 -41.01 -58.30
CA THR A 1062 -23.16 -40.87 -57.75
C THR A 1062 -22.11 -40.85 -58.90
N PRO A 1063 -20.81 -40.49 -58.68
CA PRO A 1063 -19.80 -41.46 -58.18
C PRO A 1063 -18.58 -40.96 -57.32
N ILE A 1064 -18.22 -41.77 -56.30
CA ILE A 1064 -16.85 -42.23 -55.87
C ILE A 1064 -15.82 -41.27 -55.18
N LYS A 1065 -15.82 -41.32 -53.82
CA LYS A 1065 -14.74 -41.64 -52.81
C LYS A 1065 -13.23 -41.42 -53.08
N PRO A 1066 -12.37 -41.26 -52.02
CA PRO A 1066 -12.58 -41.21 -50.55
C PRO A 1066 -11.96 -39.91 -49.90
N ARG A 1067 -11.59 -39.74 -48.60
CA ARG A 1067 -11.54 -40.55 -47.35
C ARG A 1067 -11.72 -39.67 -46.06
N GLU A 1068 -11.65 -40.32 -44.89
CA GLU A 1068 -11.69 -39.90 -43.46
C GLU A 1068 -10.89 -38.64 -43.01
N GLY A 1069 -11.32 -37.89 -41.97
CA GLY A 1069 -12.59 -37.97 -41.21
C GLY A 1069 -12.70 -37.07 -39.95
N HIS A 1070 -13.95 -36.75 -39.54
CA HIS A 1070 -14.45 -36.13 -38.28
C HIS A 1070 -13.93 -34.72 -37.87
N ARG A 1071 -14.74 -33.78 -37.33
CA ARG A 1071 -16.13 -33.79 -36.83
C ARG A 1071 -16.76 -32.37 -36.98
N ASN A 1072 -18.09 -32.25 -37.11
CA ASN A 1072 -18.78 -30.99 -37.48
C ASN A 1072 -19.02 -30.01 -36.32
N GLU A 1073 -19.18 -28.73 -36.70
CA GLU A 1073 -19.85 -27.64 -35.97
C GLU A 1073 -21.40 -27.79 -35.99
N ALA A 1074 -22.11 -27.14 -35.05
CA ALA A 1074 -23.43 -26.52 -35.27
C ALA A 1074 -23.91 -25.66 -34.07
N VAL A 1075 -24.41 -24.43 -34.35
CA VAL A 1075 -25.73 -23.84 -33.97
C VAL A 1075 -26.25 -24.09 -32.53
N SER A 1076 -26.38 -23.13 -31.60
CA SER A 1076 -27.21 -21.90 -31.47
C SER A 1076 -28.69 -22.06 -31.02
N TYR A 1077 -29.07 -21.36 -29.93
CA TYR A 1077 -30.43 -21.09 -29.38
C TYR A 1077 -31.31 -22.33 -29.03
N GLY A 1078 -32.22 -22.30 -28.04
CA GLY A 1078 -32.66 -21.27 -27.09
C GLY A 1078 -33.60 -21.89 -26.03
N ASP A 1079 -34.38 -21.07 -25.31
CA ASP A 1079 -35.30 -21.40 -24.21
C ASP A 1079 -36.18 -22.67 -24.34
N LEU A 1080 -36.77 -23.14 -23.22
CA LEU A 1080 -38.25 -23.13 -23.02
C LEU A 1080 -38.75 -23.66 -21.67
N ASN A 1081 -39.88 -23.07 -21.24
CA ASN A 1081 -40.76 -23.53 -20.16
C ASN A 1081 -41.58 -24.79 -20.54
N ASP A 1082 -42.15 -25.50 -19.56
CA ASP A 1082 -43.27 -26.44 -19.81
C ASP A 1082 -44.59 -25.66 -20.02
N PRO A 1083 -45.36 -25.88 -21.11
CA PRO A 1083 -46.47 -24.99 -21.48
C PRO A 1083 -47.84 -25.28 -20.84
N THR A 1084 -47.93 -26.00 -19.71
CA THR A 1084 -49.24 -26.54 -19.24
C THR A 1084 -49.79 -26.09 -17.89
N THR A 1085 -49.02 -25.44 -17.00
CA THR A 1085 -49.55 -24.96 -15.69
C THR A 1085 -49.10 -23.55 -15.25
N GLY A 1086 -48.26 -22.86 -16.02
CA GLY A 1086 -48.09 -21.40 -15.92
C GLY A 1086 -47.67 -20.83 -14.56
N ASN A 1087 -46.91 -21.58 -13.75
CA ASN A 1087 -46.37 -21.11 -12.48
C ASN A 1087 -45.13 -21.92 -12.07
N ASN A 1088 -44.03 -21.24 -11.72
CA ASN A 1088 -43.04 -21.76 -10.78
C ASN A 1088 -42.17 -20.62 -10.18
N ILE A 1089 -42.67 -20.08 -9.06
CA ILE A 1089 -41.93 -19.83 -7.82
C ILE A 1089 -40.45 -19.42 -7.98
N TYR A 1090 -40.19 -18.11 -8.13
CA TYR A 1090 -39.30 -17.32 -7.26
C TYR A 1090 -39.30 -15.85 -7.72
N GLU A 1091 -40.39 -15.14 -7.45
CA GLU A 1091 -40.47 -13.68 -7.56
C GLU A 1091 -41.05 -13.08 -6.28
N ASN A 1092 -40.36 -12.05 -5.74
CA ASN A 1092 -40.90 -10.98 -4.91
C ASN A 1092 -39.77 -10.01 -4.50
N ILE A 1093 -39.18 -9.32 -5.48
CA ILE A 1093 -38.56 -8.01 -5.27
C ILE A 1093 -39.19 -7.10 -6.32
N LYS A 1094 -39.82 -6.01 -5.88
CA LYS A 1094 -40.47 -5.05 -6.78
C LYS A 1094 -39.43 -4.05 -7.32
N GLU A 1095 -39.40 -3.89 -8.63
CA GLU A 1095 -38.80 -2.74 -9.31
C GLU A 1095 -39.94 -1.84 -9.83
N ASP A 1096 -39.91 -0.54 -9.49
CA ASP A 1096 -40.85 0.45 -10.01
C ASP A 1096 -40.18 1.33 -11.09
N VAL A 1097 -40.29 0.87 -12.33
CA VAL A 1097 -40.61 1.63 -13.56
C VAL A 1097 -39.95 3.01 -13.79
N GLU A 1098 -39.03 3.08 -14.75
CA GLU A 1098 -38.72 4.30 -15.54
C GLU A 1098 -39.82 4.59 -16.59
N PRO A 1099 -39.93 5.84 -17.08
CA PRO A 1099 -40.31 6.07 -18.47
C PRO A 1099 -39.36 6.99 -19.28
N THR A 1100 -38.79 6.37 -20.30
CA THR A 1100 -38.12 6.84 -21.53
C THR A 1100 -38.48 8.20 -22.16
N TYR A 1101 -37.42 8.90 -22.60
CA TYR A 1101 -37.19 9.50 -23.95
C TYR A 1101 -38.13 10.59 -24.52
N ASN A 1102 -37.56 11.79 -24.77
CA ASN A 1102 -37.57 12.46 -26.08
C ASN A 1102 -36.76 13.78 -26.06
N ASP A 1103 -35.95 14.00 -27.11
CA ASP A 1103 -35.40 15.30 -27.54
C ASP A 1103 -36.24 15.77 -28.75
N PRO A 1104 -36.61 17.06 -28.83
CA PRO A 1104 -36.25 17.76 -30.06
C PRO A 1104 -35.87 19.24 -29.92
N TYR A 1105 -34.74 19.58 -30.53
CA TYR A 1105 -34.48 20.76 -31.37
C TYR A 1105 -34.70 22.20 -30.83
N ALA A 1106 -33.55 22.87 -30.72
CA ALA A 1106 -33.21 24.16 -31.35
C ALA A 1106 -33.82 25.49 -30.84
N ASN A 1107 -32.89 26.44 -30.65
CA ASN A 1107 -32.97 27.89 -30.87
C ASN A 1107 -34.24 28.66 -30.45
N HIS A 1108 -34.07 29.65 -29.58
CA HIS A 1108 -34.13 31.04 -30.05
C HIS A 1108 -33.38 32.03 -29.14
N THR A 1109 -32.73 32.99 -29.80
CA THR A 1109 -32.09 34.18 -29.23
C THR A 1109 -33.09 35.32 -28.95
N TYR A 1110 -32.57 36.44 -28.43
CA TYR A 1110 -33.22 37.73 -28.15
C TYR A 1110 -34.02 37.83 -26.84
N SER A 1111 -34.12 39.00 -26.19
CA SER A 1111 -33.22 40.16 -26.02
C SER A 1111 -33.97 41.18 -25.16
N ASN A 1112 -33.26 42.05 -24.42
CA ASN A 1112 -33.75 43.35 -23.92
C ASN A 1112 -35.01 43.33 -23.01
N GLY A 1113 -35.09 44.10 -21.94
CA GLY A 1113 -34.26 45.21 -21.53
C GLY A 1113 -35.03 46.12 -20.56
N ASN A 1114 -34.28 47.04 -19.96
CA ASN A 1114 -34.68 48.27 -19.31
C ASN A 1114 -35.65 48.18 -18.09
N GLY A 1115 -35.39 48.87 -16.98
CA GLY A 1115 -34.24 49.71 -16.67
C GLY A 1115 -34.56 50.81 -15.65
N ASN A 1116 -33.52 51.59 -15.34
CA ASN A 1116 -33.54 52.93 -14.73
C ASN A 1116 -33.96 53.05 -13.24
N ASP A 1117 -33.40 53.98 -12.45
CA ASP A 1117 -32.19 54.83 -12.59
C ASP A 1117 -31.95 55.54 -11.23
N SER A 1118 -30.69 55.81 -10.86
CA SER A 1118 -30.27 57.06 -10.17
C SER A 1118 -28.75 57.13 -9.94
N THR A 1119 -28.02 57.63 -10.94
CA THR A 1119 -26.84 58.52 -10.88
C THR A 1119 -26.16 58.88 -9.53
N TYR A 1120 -24.81 58.91 -9.48
CA TYR A 1120 -24.00 60.17 -9.49
C TYR A 1120 -22.45 59.91 -9.52
N SER A 1121 -21.74 60.61 -10.43
CA SER A 1121 -20.35 61.16 -10.42
C SER A 1121 -19.20 60.65 -9.51
N ASN A 1122 -17.90 60.89 -9.78
CA ASN A 1122 -17.07 61.05 -11.00
C ASN A 1122 -15.58 61.21 -10.56
N ASN A 1123 -14.62 60.68 -11.33
CA ASN A 1123 -13.24 61.18 -11.57
C ASN A 1123 -12.22 61.59 -10.45
N SER A 1124 -11.04 60.93 -10.53
CA SER A 1124 -9.69 61.50 -10.83
C SER A 1124 -8.74 62.16 -9.79
N PHE A 1125 -7.49 61.64 -9.80
CA PHE A 1125 -6.17 62.35 -9.95
C PHE A 1125 -5.23 62.71 -8.76
N THR A 1126 -4.02 62.11 -8.82
CA THR A 1126 -2.61 62.62 -8.67
C THR A 1126 -1.98 63.19 -7.37
N GLU A 1127 -0.89 62.50 -6.98
CA GLU A 1127 0.51 62.96 -6.72
C GLU A 1127 0.94 63.87 -5.52
N ASP A 1128 1.95 63.34 -4.81
CA ASP A 1128 3.18 63.93 -4.23
C ASP A 1128 3.20 65.33 -3.55
N TYR A 1129 3.68 65.39 -2.30
CA TYR A 1129 5.10 65.70 -1.99
C TYR A 1129 5.46 65.62 -0.48
N SER A 1130 6.77 65.58 -0.23
CA SER A 1130 7.56 65.39 1.00
C SER A 1130 7.29 66.18 2.31
N ASN A 1131 7.76 65.57 3.41
CA ASN A 1131 8.69 66.09 4.46
C ASN A 1131 8.24 66.53 5.88
N SER A 1132 8.89 65.88 6.86
CA SER A 1132 9.45 66.37 8.15
C SER A 1132 8.59 66.99 9.27
N GLY A 1133 8.81 66.55 10.53
CA GLY A 1133 8.76 67.45 11.70
C GLY A 1133 8.20 66.95 13.05
N ASP A 1134 8.97 66.10 13.77
CA ASP A 1134 9.27 66.16 15.22
C ASP A 1134 8.24 66.09 16.41
N GLU A 1135 8.74 65.40 17.46
CA GLU A 1135 8.55 65.58 18.93
C GLU A 1135 7.17 65.39 19.64
N SER A 1136 7.08 64.93 20.91
CA SER A 1136 8.01 64.24 21.85
C SER A 1136 7.28 63.74 23.15
N THR A 1137 8.03 63.12 24.09
CA THR A 1137 7.69 62.77 25.51
C THR A 1137 6.81 61.51 25.76
N ALA A 1138 6.92 60.69 26.84
CA ALA A 1138 7.85 60.54 27.98
C ALA A 1138 7.51 59.24 28.80
N THR A 1139 8.28 58.61 29.73
CA THR A 1139 9.72 58.57 30.13
C THR A 1139 9.96 57.49 31.24
N VAL A 1140 11.21 56.95 31.38
CA VAL A 1140 11.99 56.70 32.66
C VAL A 1140 11.65 55.47 33.56
N ARG A 1141 12.58 54.73 34.24
CA ARG A 1141 14.06 54.43 34.27
C ARG A 1141 14.22 53.07 35.05
N GLY A 1142 15.28 52.25 35.03
CA GLY A 1142 16.76 52.41 34.96
C GLY A 1142 17.40 52.07 36.34
N GLY A 1143 18.58 51.47 36.58
CA GLY A 1143 19.71 50.88 35.81
C GLY A 1143 20.71 50.24 36.85
N GLY A 1144 21.91 49.70 36.57
CA GLY A 1144 22.67 49.43 35.32
C GLY A 1144 24.15 49.00 35.60
N ALA A 1145 24.94 48.76 34.52
CA ALA A 1145 26.42 48.80 34.38
C ALA A 1145 27.35 47.83 35.19
N PRO A 1146 28.62 47.54 34.78
CA PRO A 1146 29.43 48.15 33.67
C PRO A 1146 30.20 47.21 32.68
N GLN A 1147 30.46 47.75 31.45
CA GLN A 1147 31.66 47.69 30.53
C GLN A 1147 32.50 46.40 30.31
N HIS A 1148 33.11 46.10 29.15
CA HIS A 1148 33.55 46.84 27.92
C HIS A 1148 32.99 46.19 26.62
N ILE A 1149 32.63 46.83 25.48
CA ILE A 1149 33.28 47.83 24.57
C ILE A 1149 34.42 47.23 23.73
N MET A 1150 34.57 47.37 22.40
CA MET A 1150 33.78 47.72 21.18
C MET A 1150 34.70 47.33 19.96
N GLN A 1151 34.32 47.19 18.67
CA GLN A 1151 33.69 48.15 17.74
C GLN A 1151 33.13 47.46 16.45
N ARG A 1152 32.09 48.07 15.87
CA ARG A 1152 31.67 47.98 14.43
C ARG A 1152 32.24 49.25 13.69
N PRO A 1153 31.83 49.74 12.48
CA PRO A 1153 30.81 49.29 11.51
C PRO A 1153 31.03 49.53 9.97
N ARG A 1154 30.10 49.02 9.14
CA ARG A 1154 29.62 49.48 7.79
C ARG A 1154 30.61 49.68 6.63
N MET A 1155 30.33 49.04 5.48
CA MET A 1155 30.07 49.68 4.16
C MET A 1155 29.45 48.69 3.13
N PRO A 1156 28.93 49.12 1.95
CA PRO A 1156 27.96 48.37 1.14
C PRO A 1156 28.48 47.93 -0.28
N PRO A 1157 27.69 47.81 -1.39
CA PRO A 1157 27.73 46.64 -2.31
C PRO A 1157 28.42 46.89 -3.68
N PRO A 1158 28.56 45.87 -4.55
CA PRO A 1158 27.74 45.82 -5.79
C PRO A 1158 27.46 44.40 -6.38
N GLN A 1159 26.73 44.31 -7.50
CA GLN A 1159 26.71 43.19 -8.46
C GLN A 1159 27.41 43.61 -9.80
N PRO A 1160 27.43 42.80 -10.87
CA PRO A 1160 28.36 41.70 -11.17
C PRO A 1160 29.25 42.00 -12.41
N PRO A 1161 30.16 41.10 -12.85
CA PRO A 1161 30.99 41.31 -14.05
C PRO A 1161 30.55 40.52 -15.32
N THR A 1162 31.00 40.97 -16.49
CA THR A 1162 30.71 40.45 -17.86
C THR A 1162 31.93 39.86 -18.59
N LEU A 1163 31.70 39.00 -19.60
CA LEU A 1163 32.65 38.29 -20.52
C LEU A 1163 33.04 39.16 -21.76
N PRO A 1164 33.73 38.72 -22.87
CA PRO A 1164 34.31 37.39 -23.27
C PRO A 1164 35.71 37.37 -24.01
N GLY A 1165 36.21 36.17 -24.38
CA GLY A 1165 37.33 35.94 -25.35
C GLY A 1165 37.70 34.43 -25.56
N MET A 1166 38.14 34.00 -26.75
CA MET A 1166 38.34 32.57 -27.16
C MET A 1166 39.78 32.03 -26.86
N ASN A 1167 40.29 30.79 -27.11
CA ASN A 1167 39.87 29.48 -27.74
C ASN A 1167 40.97 28.40 -27.37
N PRO A 1168 40.99 27.11 -27.82
CA PRO A 1168 39.95 26.17 -28.29
C PRO A 1168 39.92 24.76 -27.58
N HIS A 1169 38.95 23.91 -27.98
CA HIS A 1169 38.77 22.44 -27.76
C HIS A 1169 38.28 21.87 -26.39
N SER A 1170 36.99 21.46 -26.33
CA SER A 1170 36.36 20.23 -25.72
C SER A 1170 34.83 20.44 -25.46
N PRO A 1171 33.96 19.40 -25.37
CA PRO A 1171 32.54 19.55 -25.77
C PRO A 1171 31.41 19.55 -24.68
N ALA A 1172 30.23 20.08 -25.10
CA ALA A 1172 28.84 20.01 -24.57
C ALA A 1172 28.45 20.86 -23.32
N ASN A 1173 27.63 21.95 -23.32
CA ASN A 1173 26.29 22.37 -23.88
C ASN A 1173 25.04 21.76 -23.20
N ARG A 1174 23.94 22.49 -22.87
CA ARG A 1174 23.62 23.95 -22.81
C ARG A 1174 22.31 24.18 -22.01
N THR A 1175 22.00 25.39 -21.54
CA THR A 1175 20.76 25.77 -20.82
C THR A 1175 19.89 26.80 -21.56
N GLU A 1176 18.59 26.86 -21.23
CA GLU A 1176 17.62 27.85 -21.71
C GLU A 1176 17.41 29.01 -20.71
N SER A 1177 16.96 30.16 -21.19
CA SER A 1177 16.22 31.16 -20.39
C SER A 1177 15.19 31.90 -21.25
N GLY A 1178 13.98 32.07 -20.71
CA GLY A 1178 12.85 32.70 -21.41
C GLY A 1178 12.77 34.23 -21.20
N ALA A 1179 12.14 34.92 -22.15
CA ALA A 1179 11.91 36.36 -22.09
C ALA A 1179 10.45 36.70 -21.75
N VAL A 1180 10.23 37.85 -21.08
CA VAL A 1180 8.91 38.48 -20.98
C VAL A 1180 8.69 39.34 -22.22
N VAL A 1181 7.55 39.17 -22.88
CA VAL A 1181 7.15 39.90 -24.10
C VAL A 1181 5.81 40.61 -23.84
N THR A 1182 5.64 41.81 -24.39
CA THR A 1182 4.37 42.55 -24.33
C THR A 1182 3.77 42.65 -25.73
N ILE A 1183 2.54 42.18 -25.93
CA ILE A 1183 1.74 42.41 -27.13
C ILE A 1183 0.32 42.78 -26.68
N ASN A 1184 -0.25 43.83 -27.26
CA ASN A 1184 -1.59 44.37 -26.96
C ASN A 1184 -1.85 44.83 -25.50
N GLY A 1185 -0.85 45.44 -24.86
CA GLY A 1185 -1.08 46.31 -23.69
C GLY A 1185 -1.31 45.63 -22.35
N VAL A 1186 -1.05 44.32 -22.22
CA VAL A 1186 -1.05 43.61 -20.93
C VAL A 1186 0.31 42.96 -20.72
N ILE A 1187 0.89 43.16 -19.54
CA ILE A 1187 2.15 42.55 -19.10
C ILE A 1187 1.82 41.39 -18.16
N ILE A 1188 2.37 40.21 -18.41
CA ILE A 1188 2.26 39.03 -17.53
C ILE A 1188 3.67 38.59 -17.13
N VAL A 1189 3.89 38.43 -15.83
CA VAL A 1189 5.13 37.86 -15.26
C VAL A 1189 4.77 36.53 -14.63
N LEU A 1190 5.39 35.45 -15.09
CA LEU A 1190 5.23 34.10 -14.52
C LEU A 1190 6.43 33.77 -13.63
N HIS A 1191 6.19 33.63 -12.33
CA HIS A 1191 7.12 32.96 -11.43
C HIS A 1191 7.01 31.44 -11.63
N ALA A 1192 8.15 30.76 -11.71
CA ALA A 1192 8.20 29.31 -11.72
C ALA A 1192 8.25 28.73 -10.30
N THR A 1193 7.50 27.65 -10.10
CA THR A 1193 7.88 26.51 -9.25
C THR A 1193 8.09 25.31 -10.17
#